data_AF-A0A9N8P0M0-F1
#
_entry.id   AF-A0A9N8P0M0-F1
#
_cell.length_a   1.000
_cell.length_b   1.000
_cell.length_c   1.000
_cell.angle_alpha   90.00
_cell.angle_beta   90.00
_cell.angle_gamma   90.00
#
_symmetry.space_group_name_H-M   'P 1'
#
loop_
_entity.id
_entity.type
_entity.pdbx_description
1 polymer ?
#
loop_
_entity_poly.entity_id
_entity_poly.type
_entity_poly.pdbx_seq_one_letter_code
_entity_poly.pdbx_strand_id
1 'polypeptide(L)'
;MAATLNLDDLLTELKQNPMKKISNKSKIVFLSTFPPTQCGIATYTQDTIKGITDIFGKSITCEICELVDNPKTNSTQAFTLNTKERAEYTKVAEEINKDKNVKLVHIQHEFGLFGGNYGDHLLDFLNAVKKPITYTFHTVIPNPNNELKTFVKLLLSYSNSVFVMTNQSKEILIQDYNIDEDIITTVAHGTHIVIYEEPAQAKAKFDIQNKIVLSTFGLLGEGKNIETGLQALAKIVEKEPNVLYLIIGKTHPNLIKDGVDTYRDKLEALVDELNLHNNVRFINQYLDTDELLEYLKATDIYLFTSKDPNQAVSGTFAYAMSCACPMVASKIAHTKEVLTSDCGVLVDIGNVDQFAEETLKLISDENLRREMGINAFTKMRASSWENAALTLMNTYKKLIENPSDVKYSYPDIQLRHIKRLTTDLGIIQFSKISVPDLDSGYTLDDNARALIAFCAHYKLTRDKDDLPYILIYLDFIERCQKPKGNFINYVDQENREHIEQNAEVNLEDSNARAIWALGTVVSNSDILPENISKKAAKCFLNSLKWAENIQSPRSIGFATKGLYLYHNAVPNLYVAAIINKLNAKLLANYEDTATEDWQWFENYLTYGNGILPESMLYAYLITNKPVYKKVALDSLDFLLSKTFVDGNFKAISNQSWYHKGSEPQEYGEQPIDVTYTIQTLNAFYNTFETPEYRKKMKIAFNWFLGKNHLNQIMYNPVSGGGYDGLEKNNVNLNQGAESTVCYLTARLIMEKFAHDESKVIPLNKLRTGVAINS
;
A
#
# COMPACT_ATOMS: atom_id res chain seq x y z
N MET A 1 -5.49 17.65 65.72
CA MET A 1 -4.47 16.97 64.91
C MET A 1 -5.01 16.87 63.50
N ALA A 2 -4.65 17.83 62.66
CA ALA A 2 -5.00 17.84 61.24
C ALA A 2 -3.97 16.97 60.51
N ALA A 3 -4.41 15.88 59.88
CA ALA A 3 -3.59 15.13 58.94
C ALA A 3 -3.77 15.79 57.56
N THR A 4 -2.73 16.49 57.13
CA THR A 4 -2.58 17.01 55.77
C THR A 4 -2.51 15.84 54.79
N LEU A 5 -3.55 15.65 53.99
CA LEU A 5 -3.51 14.84 52.78
C LEU A 5 -2.58 15.54 51.78
N ASN A 6 -1.50 14.86 51.40
CA ASN A 6 -0.48 15.37 50.50
C ASN A 6 -1.03 15.43 49.07
N LEU A 7 -0.98 16.62 48.45
CA LEU A 7 -1.48 16.86 47.10
C LEU A 7 -0.69 16.06 46.04
N ASP A 8 0.56 15.70 46.36
CA ASP A 8 1.43 14.91 45.49
C ASP A 8 1.03 13.43 45.40
N ASP A 9 0.42 12.86 46.44
CA ASP A 9 -0.06 11.47 46.41
C ASP A 9 -1.31 11.35 45.51
N LEU A 10 -2.19 12.36 45.52
CA LEU A 10 -3.37 12.44 44.64
C LEU A 10 -3.00 12.69 43.17
N LEU A 11 -1.93 13.46 42.93
CA LEU A 11 -1.37 13.69 41.58
C LEU A 11 -0.64 12.46 41.03
N THR A 12 -0.14 11.58 41.90
CA THR A 12 0.53 10.33 41.51
C THR A 12 -0.50 9.24 41.16
N GLU A 13 -1.62 9.15 41.89
CA GLU A 13 -2.75 8.26 41.55
C GLU A 13 -3.42 8.65 40.21
N LEU A 14 -3.50 9.94 39.89
CA LEU A 14 -4.02 10.42 38.60
C LEU A 14 -3.07 10.17 37.42
N LYS A 15 -1.77 9.95 37.66
CA LYS A 15 -0.78 9.60 36.62
C LYS A 15 -0.71 8.09 36.34
N GLN A 16 -1.29 7.24 37.19
CA GLN A 16 -1.19 5.78 37.07
C GLN A 16 -2.47 5.08 36.60
N ASN A 17 -3.57 5.79 36.36
CA ASN A 17 -4.70 5.26 35.62
C ASN A 17 -4.60 5.70 34.16
N PRO A 18 -4.13 4.86 33.22
CA PRO A 18 -4.42 5.13 31.83
C PRO A 18 -5.95 5.10 31.72
N MET A 19 -6.56 6.26 31.50
CA MET A 19 -7.97 6.33 31.12
C MET A 19 -8.17 5.29 30.02
N LYS A 20 -8.80 4.15 30.33
CA LYS A 20 -9.14 3.14 29.33
C LYS A 20 -10.05 3.86 28.35
N LYS A 21 -9.49 4.30 27.22
CA LYS A 21 -10.29 4.62 26.02
C LYS A 21 -11.03 3.34 25.71
N ILE A 22 -12.29 3.25 26.11
CA ILE A 22 -13.18 2.18 25.67
C ILE A 22 -13.38 2.44 24.18
N SER A 23 -12.56 1.79 23.37
CA SER A 23 -12.61 1.83 21.92
C SER A 23 -13.92 1.17 21.48
N ASN A 24 -14.86 1.96 20.99
CA ASN A 24 -16.17 1.50 20.51
C ASN A 24 -16.11 0.92 19.07
N LYS A 25 -14.98 0.30 18.71
CA LYS A 25 -14.72 -0.24 17.37
C LYS A 25 -15.55 -1.51 17.14
N SER A 26 -16.00 -1.69 15.91
CA SER A 26 -16.57 -2.98 15.48
C SER A 26 -15.48 -4.05 15.49
N LYS A 27 -15.85 -5.26 15.91
CA LYS A 27 -14.94 -6.39 16.05
C LYS A 27 -15.23 -7.48 15.02
N ILE A 28 -14.17 -8.10 14.52
CA ILE A 28 -14.21 -9.33 13.74
C ILE A 28 -13.46 -10.39 14.55
N VAL A 29 -14.12 -11.52 14.82
CA VAL A 29 -13.48 -12.64 15.53
C VAL A 29 -12.98 -13.67 14.52
N PHE A 30 -11.70 -14.01 14.56
CA PHE A 30 -11.10 -15.06 13.76
C PHE A 30 -11.02 -16.36 14.55
N LEU A 31 -11.70 -17.41 14.07
CA LEU A 31 -11.61 -18.78 14.59
C LEU A 31 -10.45 -19.48 13.87
N SER A 32 -9.30 -19.61 14.52
CA SER A 32 -8.07 -20.11 13.87
C SER A 32 -7.00 -20.57 14.87
N THR A 33 -6.04 -21.35 14.40
CA THR A 33 -4.71 -21.40 15.01
C THR A 33 -4.02 -20.03 14.90
N PHE A 34 -3.14 -19.69 15.84
CA PHE A 34 -2.46 -18.40 15.88
C PHE A 34 -1.05 -18.53 16.48
N PRO A 35 -0.09 -17.64 16.14
CA PRO A 35 1.22 -17.64 16.79
C PRO A 35 1.07 -17.53 18.32
N PRO A 36 1.88 -18.26 19.11
CA PRO A 36 3.17 -18.86 18.75
C PRO A 36 3.10 -20.28 18.12
N THR A 37 1.91 -20.79 17.79
CA THR A 37 1.78 -22.06 17.06
C THR A 37 2.50 -21.97 15.71
N GLN A 38 3.49 -22.84 15.47
CA GLN A 38 4.25 -22.88 14.22
C GLN A 38 3.49 -23.68 13.16
N CYS A 39 2.59 -23.02 12.44
CA CYS A 39 1.90 -23.60 11.29
C CYS A 39 1.52 -22.53 10.26
N GLY A 40 1.29 -22.92 9.00
CA GLY A 40 1.00 -21.97 7.91
C GLY A 40 -0.29 -21.16 8.12
N ILE A 41 -1.33 -21.78 8.68
CA ILE A 41 -2.63 -21.12 8.93
C ILE A 41 -2.52 -20.07 10.06
N ALA A 42 -1.67 -20.32 11.06
CA ALA A 42 -1.37 -19.35 12.10
C ALA A 42 -0.72 -18.09 11.53
N THR A 43 0.32 -18.25 10.70
CA THR A 43 0.98 -17.12 10.01
C THR A 43 0.02 -16.41 9.05
N TYR A 44 -0.73 -17.15 8.24
CA TYR A 44 -1.76 -16.59 7.33
C TYR A 44 -2.77 -15.71 8.09
N THR A 45 -3.25 -16.17 9.24
CA THR A 45 -4.21 -15.42 10.06
C THR A 45 -3.60 -14.18 10.68
N GLN A 46 -2.36 -14.27 11.18
CA GLN A 46 -1.63 -13.12 11.69
C GLN A 46 -1.48 -12.04 10.62
N ASP A 47 -1.07 -12.41 9.42
CA ASP A 47 -0.85 -11.47 8.34
C ASP A 47 -2.16 -10.90 7.78
N THR A 48 -3.22 -11.71 7.69
CA THR A 48 -4.57 -11.25 7.33
C THR A 48 -5.06 -10.17 8.30
N ILE A 49 -4.93 -10.43 9.61
CA ILE A 49 -5.31 -9.50 10.66
C ILE A 49 -4.46 -8.24 10.61
N LYS A 50 -3.15 -8.39 10.35
CA LYS A 50 -2.25 -7.25 10.18
C LYS A 50 -2.70 -6.37 9.01
N GLY A 51 -2.98 -6.93 7.84
CA GLY A 51 -3.47 -6.20 6.67
C GLY A 51 -4.78 -5.46 6.95
N ILE A 52 -5.75 -6.09 7.63
CA ILE A 52 -7.00 -5.43 8.03
C ILE A 52 -6.72 -4.31 9.04
N THR A 53 -5.82 -4.52 9.98
CA THR A 53 -5.48 -3.53 11.01
C THR A 53 -4.76 -2.33 10.41
N ASP A 54 -3.82 -2.54 9.50
CA ASP A 54 -3.08 -1.47 8.83
C ASP A 54 -4.04 -0.56 8.03
N ILE A 55 -5.01 -1.14 7.32
CA ILE A 55 -5.94 -0.38 6.48
C ILE A 55 -7.16 0.15 7.23
N PHE A 56 -7.71 -0.59 8.20
CA PHE A 56 -9.01 -0.29 8.84
C PHE A 56 -8.94 -0.21 10.36
N GLY A 57 -7.76 -0.36 10.97
CA GLY A 57 -7.56 -0.40 12.42
C GLY A 57 -8.09 0.78 13.22
N LYS A 58 -8.40 1.94 12.62
CA LYS A 58 -9.09 3.04 13.31
C LYS A 58 -10.57 2.75 13.60
N SER A 59 -11.22 1.90 12.80
CA SER A 59 -12.65 1.57 12.94
C SER A 59 -12.92 0.09 13.27
N ILE A 60 -12.00 -0.80 12.92
CA ILE A 60 -12.11 -2.25 13.13
C ILE A 60 -11.04 -2.73 14.11
N THR A 61 -11.43 -3.68 14.96
CA THR A 61 -10.50 -4.51 15.74
C THR A 61 -10.69 -5.97 15.33
N CYS A 62 -9.59 -6.69 15.11
CA CYS A 62 -9.64 -8.14 14.93
C CYS A 62 -9.28 -8.84 16.25
N GLU A 63 -10.08 -9.81 16.66
CA GLU A 63 -9.85 -10.63 17.85
C GLU A 63 -9.69 -12.09 17.46
N ILE A 64 -8.92 -12.84 18.24
CA ILE A 64 -8.68 -14.26 18.01
C ILE A 64 -9.54 -15.10 18.95
N CYS A 65 -10.20 -16.10 18.37
CA CYS A 65 -10.60 -17.30 19.07
C CYS A 65 -9.62 -18.42 18.69
N GLU A 66 -8.71 -18.70 19.62
CA GLU A 66 -7.58 -19.60 19.38
C GLU A 66 -8.03 -21.06 19.43
N LEU A 67 -7.76 -21.80 18.36
CA LEU A 67 -7.97 -23.25 18.31
C LEU A 67 -6.79 -23.95 18.99
N VAL A 68 -7.08 -24.71 20.05
CA VAL A 68 -6.07 -25.43 20.83
C VAL A 68 -6.53 -26.83 21.19
N ASP A 69 -5.58 -27.74 21.31
CA ASP A 69 -5.83 -29.08 21.84
C ASP A 69 -5.88 -29.11 23.38
N ASN A 70 -5.11 -28.24 24.01
CA ASN A 70 -4.93 -28.16 25.47
C ASN A 70 -4.91 -26.69 25.88
N PRO A 71 -6.01 -26.14 26.40
CA PRO A 71 -6.08 -24.75 26.83
C PRO A 71 -5.06 -24.43 27.93
N LYS A 72 -4.35 -23.32 27.79
CA LYS A 72 -3.49 -22.79 28.86
C LYS A 72 -4.37 -22.06 29.89
N THR A 73 -4.02 -22.17 31.17
CA THR A 73 -4.74 -21.49 32.28
C THR A 73 -4.70 -19.96 32.20
N ASN A 74 -3.69 -19.39 31.53
CA ASN A 74 -3.54 -17.94 31.32
C ASN A 74 -3.42 -17.63 29.81
N SER A 75 -4.46 -17.92 29.03
CA SER A 75 -4.52 -17.51 27.63
C SER A 75 -4.55 -15.98 27.51
N THR A 76 -3.80 -15.43 26.56
CA THR A 76 -3.82 -13.99 26.23
C THR A 76 -4.86 -13.65 25.17
N GLN A 77 -5.51 -14.66 24.59
CA GLN A 77 -6.45 -14.49 23.48
C GLN A 77 -7.85 -14.16 24.00
N ALA A 78 -8.63 -13.45 23.18
CA ALA A 78 -9.98 -13.00 23.54
C ALA A 78 -10.92 -14.18 23.81
N PHE A 79 -10.77 -15.25 23.02
CA PHE A 79 -11.48 -16.51 23.19
C PHE A 79 -10.52 -17.68 22.95
N THR A 80 -10.85 -18.85 23.48
CA THR A 80 -10.08 -20.08 23.28
C THR A 80 -11.05 -21.24 23.12
N LEU A 81 -10.88 -22.05 22.08
CA LEU A 81 -11.70 -23.22 21.79
C LEU A 81 -10.85 -24.48 21.90
N ASN A 82 -11.20 -25.35 22.83
CA ASN A 82 -10.63 -26.69 22.89
C ASN A 82 -11.26 -27.56 21.79
N THR A 83 -10.49 -27.87 20.75
CA THR A 83 -10.98 -28.61 19.57
C THR A 83 -11.35 -30.07 19.87
N LYS A 84 -10.84 -30.62 20.97
CA LYS A 84 -11.12 -32.00 21.41
C LYS A 84 -12.43 -32.13 22.20
N GLU A 85 -12.92 -31.04 22.77
CA GLU A 85 -14.09 -31.05 23.65
C GLU A 85 -15.33 -30.51 22.93
N ARG A 86 -16.19 -31.38 22.43
CA ARG A 86 -17.37 -31.02 21.64
C ARG A 86 -18.29 -30.00 22.33
N ALA A 87 -18.45 -30.08 23.66
CA ALA A 87 -19.28 -29.14 24.42
C ALA A 87 -18.72 -27.70 24.45
N GLU A 88 -17.42 -27.50 24.25
CA GLU A 88 -16.80 -26.17 24.24
C GLU A 88 -17.22 -25.36 23.00
N TYR A 89 -17.57 -26.00 21.88
CA TYR A 89 -18.01 -25.33 20.65
C TYR A 89 -19.25 -24.45 20.86
N THR A 90 -20.29 -25.01 21.47
CA THR A 90 -21.51 -24.26 21.83
C THR A 90 -21.22 -23.15 22.83
N LYS A 91 -20.43 -23.44 23.88
CA LYS A 91 -20.09 -22.49 24.94
C LYS A 91 -19.36 -21.27 24.40
N VAL A 92 -18.33 -21.47 23.57
CA VAL A 92 -17.55 -20.36 22.98
C VAL A 92 -18.42 -19.53 22.02
N ALA A 93 -19.30 -20.17 21.23
CA ALA A 93 -20.25 -19.43 20.40
C ALA A 93 -21.18 -18.52 21.23
N GLU A 94 -21.68 -19.01 22.36
CA GLU A 94 -22.49 -18.22 23.29
C GLU A 94 -21.70 -17.09 23.95
N GLU A 95 -20.41 -17.28 24.23
CA GLU A 95 -19.53 -16.21 24.71
C GLU A 95 -19.34 -15.11 23.67
N ILE A 96 -19.06 -15.46 22.41
CA ILE A 96 -18.94 -14.50 21.30
C ILE A 96 -20.25 -13.72 21.10
N ASN A 97 -21.41 -14.39 21.25
CA ASN A 97 -22.72 -13.75 21.12
C ASN A 97 -22.97 -12.63 22.14
N LYS A 98 -22.34 -12.71 23.34
CA LYS A 98 -22.51 -11.70 24.40
C LYS A 98 -21.84 -10.37 24.05
N ASP A 99 -20.81 -10.37 23.19
CA ASP A 99 -20.17 -9.15 22.74
C ASP A 99 -20.95 -8.51 21.57
N LYS A 100 -21.55 -7.35 21.83
CA LYS A 100 -22.32 -6.57 20.84
C LYS A 100 -21.44 -5.88 19.79
N ASN A 101 -20.15 -5.70 20.09
CA ASN A 101 -19.20 -5.11 19.17
C ASN A 101 -18.73 -6.12 18.12
N VAL A 102 -18.82 -7.43 18.40
CA VAL A 102 -18.58 -8.47 17.39
C VAL A 102 -19.67 -8.40 16.33
N LYS A 103 -19.26 -8.08 15.11
CA LYS A 103 -20.12 -7.95 13.93
C LYS A 103 -20.05 -9.14 12.98
N LEU A 104 -18.96 -9.92 13.03
CA LEU A 104 -18.70 -11.04 12.13
C LEU A 104 -17.73 -12.03 12.79
N VAL A 105 -17.89 -13.31 12.48
CA VAL A 105 -16.91 -14.36 12.79
C VAL A 105 -16.36 -14.91 11.47
N HIS A 106 -15.04 -14.92 11.33
CA HIS A 106 -14.33 -15.49 10.19
C HIS A 106 -13.61 -16.77 10.61
N ILE A 107 -13.85 -17.86 9.91
CA ILE A 107 -13.33 -19.18 10.26
C ILE A 107 -12.25 -19.57 9.25
N GLN A 108 -11.04 -19.85 9.74
CA GLN A 108 -10.02 -20.51 8.93
C GLN A 108 -10.32 -22.00 8.92
N HIS A 109 -10.73 -22.51 7.77
CA HIS A 109 -11.17 -23.89 7.63
C HIS A 109 -10.10 -24.76 6.99
N GLU A 110 -9.76 -25.83 7.69
CA GLU A 110 -8.97 -26.96 7.21
C GLU A 110 -9.49 -28.22 7.92
N PHE A 111 -9.57 -29.35 7.23
CA PHE A 111 -10.29 -30.53 7.72
C PHE A 111 -9.67 -31.14 8.98
N GLY A 112 -8.39 -30.86 9.24
CA GLY A 112 -7.68 -31.31 10.43
C GLY A 112 -7.72 -30.35 11.64
N LEU A 113 -8.34 -29.17 11.53
CA LEU A 113 -8.34 -28.17 12.61
C LEU A 113 -9.42 -28.40 13.67
N PHE A 114 -10.53 -29.02 13.30
CA PHE A 114 -11.68 -29.22 14.19
C PHE A 114 -11.80 -30.70 14.54
N GLY A 115 -12.26 -31.00 15.76
CA GLY A 115 -12.46 -32.38 16.20
C GLY A 115 -13.61 -33.08 15.46
N GLY A 116 -13.60 -34.42 15.52
CA GLY A 116 -14.62 -35.27 14.92
C GLY A 116 -14.30 -35.71 13.49
N ASN A 117 -15.31 -36.22 12.76
CA ASN A 117 -15.11 -36.67 11.38
C ASN A 117 -15.24 -35.48 10.42
N TYR A 118 -14.21 -35.21 9.62
CA TYR A 118 -14.07 -33.99 8.79
C TYR A 118 -14.21 -32.66 9.57
N GLY A 119 -14.15 -32.67 10.90
CA GLY A 119 -14.36 -31.48 11.72
C GLY A 119 -15.81 -31.20 12.10
N ASP A 120 -16.70 -32.21 12.11
CA ASP A 120 -18.14 -32.05 12.35
C ASP A 120 -18.51 -31.43 13.72
N HIS A 121 -17.60 -31.41 14.69
CA HIS A 121 -17.80 -30.65 15.93
C HIS A 121 -18.06 -29.15 15.68
N LEU A 122 -17.56 -28.60 14.58
CA LEU A 122 -17.80 -27.20 14.18
C LEU A 122 -19.29 -26.89 14.01
N LEU A 123 -20.12 -27.87 13.64
CA LEU A 123 -21.56 -27.67 13.47
C LEU A 123 -22.26 -27.22 14.77
N ASP A 124 -21.76 -27.64 15.93
CA ASP A 124 -22.33 -27.23 17.22
C ASP A 124 -22.09 -25.73 17.48
N PHE A 125 -20.91 -25.22 17.10
CA PHE A 125 -20.61 -23.79 17.13
C PHE A 125 -21.52 -23.01 16.17
N LEU A 126 -21.66 -23.50 14.93
CA LEU A 126 -22.46 -22.84 13.89
C LEU A 126 -23.95 -22.80 14.24
N ASN A 127 -24.47 -23.80 14.94
CA ASN A 127 -25.85 -23.81 15.44
C ASN A 127 -26.10 -22.81 16.57
N ALA A 128 -25.07 -22.47 17.36
CA ALA A 128 -25.20 -21.61 18.53
C ALA A 128 -24.85 -20.14 18.25
N VAL A 129 -23.94 -19.87 17.30
CA VAL A 129 -23.49 -18.52 16.96
C VAL A 129 -24.61 -17.74 16.25
N LYS A 130 -24.80 -16.48 16.64
CA LYS A 130 -25.83 -15.58 16.09
C LYS A 130 -25.24 -14.44 15.26
N LYS A 131 -23.96 -14.53 14.95
CA LYS A 131 -23.20 -13.54 14.18
C LYS A 131 -23.05 -14.03 12.74
N PRO A 132 -22.99 -13.14 11.74
CA PRO A 132 -22.61 -13.51 10.38
C PRO A 132 -21.31 -14.30 10.35
N ILE A 133 -21.31 -15.41 9.60
CA ILE A 133 -20.16 -16.31 9.45
C ILE A 133 -19.57 -16.15 8.05
N THR A 134 -18.25 -16.22 7.96
CA THR A 134 -17.52 -16.43 6.70
C THR A 134 -16.40 -17.43 6.90
N TYR A 135 -15.93 -18.04 5.82
CA TYR A 135 -14.87 -19.04 5.85
C TYR A 135 -13.75 -18.69 4.89
N THR A 136 -12.50 -18.96 5.24
CA THR A 136 -11.44 -19.19 4.25
C THR A 136 -11.14 -20.68 4.21
N PHE A 137 -11.33 -21.32 3.07
CA PHE A 137 -10.99 -22.72 2.88
C PHE A 137 -9.53 -22.83 2.43
N HIS A 138 -8.68 -23.42 3.27
CA HIS A 138 -7.26 -23.65 2.98
C HIS A 138 -7.04 -24.87 2.07
N THR A 139 -7.96 -25.82 2.11
CA THR A 139 -8.02 -26.99 1.24
C THR A 139 -9.42 -27.16 0.67
N VAL A 140 -9.51 -27.39 -0.64
CA VAL A 140 -10.72 -27.82 -1.33
C VAL A 140 -10.40 -29.13 -2.04
N ILE A 141 -11.03 -30.23 -1.61
CA ILE A 141 -10.70 -31.58 -2.08
C ILE A 141 -11.50 -31.89 -3.35
N PRO A 142 -10.86 -32.16 -4.51
CA PRO A 142 -11.57 -32.53 -5.72
C PRO A 142 -12.18 -33.94 -5.61
N ASN A 143 -13.24 -34.21 -6.36
CA ASN A 143 -13.95 -35.50 -6.38
C ASN A 143 -14.37 -36.01 -4.98
N PRO A 144 -15.10 -35.20 -4.19
CA PRO A 144 -15.50 -35.59 -2.85
C PRO A 144 -16.44 -36.81 -2.88
N ASN A 145 -16.34 -37.67 -1.86
CA ASN A 145 -17.37 -38.66 -1.61
C ASN A 145 -18.68 -37.96 -1.15
N ASN A 146 -19.79 -38.71 -1.14
CA ASN A 146 -21.11 -38.15 -0.81
C ASN A 146 -21.16 -37.55 0.61
N GLU A 147 -20.42 -38.12 1.56
CA GLU A 147 -20.37 -37.65 2.95
C GLU A 147 -19.69 -36.28 3.02
N LEU A 148 -18.48 -36.15 2.48
CA LEU A 148 -17.71 -34.91 2.43
C LEU A 148 -18.45 -33.81 1.65
N LYS A 149 -19.07 -34.18 0.50
CA LYS A 149 -19.88 -33.26 -0.29
C LYS A 149 -21.04 -32.69 0.53
N THR A 150 -21.79 -33.57 1.20
CA THR A 150 -22.92 -33.16 2.04
C THR A 150 -22.47 -32.30 3.21
N PHE A 151 -21.36 -32.66 3.84
CA PHE A 151 -20.80 -31.92 4.95
C PHE A 151 -20.37 -30.50 4.56
N VAL A 152 -19.60 -30.33 3.48
CA VAL A 152 -19.18 -29.00 3.01
C VAL A 152 -20.38 -28.15 2.59
N LYS A 153 -21.39 -28.73 1.92
CA LYS A 153 -22.64 -28.01 1.60
C LYS A 153 -23.37 -27.56 2.86
N LEU A 154 -23.41 -28.40 3.90
CA LEU A 154 -24.01 -28.05 5.17
C LEU A 154 -23.25 -26.91 5.85
N LEU A 155 -21.91 -26.97 5.93
CA LEU A 155 -21.08 -25.89 6.48
C LEU A 155 -21.34 -24.56 5.78
N LEU A 156 -21.34 -24.56 4.45
CA LEU A 156 -21.55 -23.36 3.65
C LEU A 156 -22.98 -22.84 3.71
N SER A 157 -23.97 -23.65 4.10
CA SER A 157 -25.34 -23.17 4.32
C SER A 157 -25.48 -22.18 5.49
N TYR A 158 -24.50 -22.14 6.41
CA TYR A 158 -24.45 -21.17 7.51
C TYR A 158 -23.79 -19.84 7.12
N SER A 159 -23.37 -19.67 5.86
CA SER A 159 -22.68 -18.46 5.41
C SER A 159 -23.19 -17.99 4.05
N ASN A 160 -23.18 -16.67 3.87
CA ASN A 160 -23.41 -16.03 2.58
C ASN A 160 -22.10 -15.68 1.85
N SER A 161 -20.94 -16.09 2.39
CA SER A 161 -19.65 -15.88 1.72
C SER A 161 -18.56 -16.87 2.17
N VAL A 162 -17.90 -17.47 1.19
CA VAL A 162 -16.70 -18.29 1.36
C VAL A 162 -15.56 -17.74 0.52
N PHE A 163 -14.37 -17.72 1.11
CA PHE A 163 -13.14 -17.33 0.47
C PHE A 163 -12.33 -18.58 0.12
N VAL A 164 -11.79 -18.57 -1.10
CA VAL A 164 -10.82 -19.55 -1.59
C VAL A 164 -9.64 -18.82 -2.19
N MET A 165 -8.46 -19.46 -2.21
CA MET A 165 -7.23 -18.79 -2.63
C MET A 165 -6.91 -18.91 -4.13
N THR A 166 -7.64 -19.76 -4.85
CA THR A 166 -7.42 -20.03 -6.27
C THR A 166 -8.71 -20.18 -7.03
N ASN A 167 -8.70 -19.80 -8.31
CA ASN A 167 -9.81 -20.03 -9.24
C ASN A 167 -10.09 -21.52 -9.42
N GLN A 168 -9.06 -22.37 -9.39
CA GLN A 168 -9.26 -23.82 -9.39
C GLN A 168 -10.07 -24.29 -8.17
N SER A 169 -9.78 -23.77 -6.96
CA SER A 169 -10.56 -24.10 -5.76
C SER A 169 -12.02 -23.63 -5.88
N LYS A 170 -12.23 -22.45 -6.49
CA LYS A 170 -13.57 -21.94 -6.81
C LYS A 170 -14.30 -22.89 -7.77
N GLU A 171 -13.66 -23.32 -8.85
CA GLU A 171 -14.24 -24.25 -9.82
C GLU A 171 -14.61 -25.60 -9.18
N ILE A 172 -13.76 -26.14 -8.30
CA ILE A 172 -14.07 -27.38 -7.56
C ILE A 172 -15.32 -27.19 -6.68
N LEU A 173 -15.43 -26.08 -5.94
CA LEU A 173 -16.64 -25.80 -5.15
C LEU A 173 -17.91 -25.73 -6.01
N ILE A 174 -17.83 -25.14 -7.20
CA ILE A 174 -18.96 -25.03 -8.12
C ILE A 174 -19.32 -26.40 -8.72
N GLN A 175 -18.34 -27.10 -9.30
CA GLN A 175 -18.59 -28.30 -10.10
C GLN A 175 -18.77 -29.55 -9.25
N ASP A 176 -17.90 -29.75 -8.26
CA ASP A 176 -17.87 -30.99 -7.48
C ASP A 176 -18.79 -30.92 -6.27
N TYR A 177 -18.91 -29.74 -5.66
CA TYR A 177 -19.73 -29.53 -4.45
C TYR A 177 -21.10 -28.90 -4.75
N ASN A 178 -21.33 -28.37 -5.95
CA ASN A 178 -22.56 -27.66 -6.34
C ASN A 178 -22.84 -26.46 -5.44
N ILE A 179 -21.82 -25.65 -5.19
CA ILE A 179 -21.92 -24.37 -4.46
C ILE A 179 -22.18 -23.24 -5.46
N ASP A 180 -23.04 -22.31 -5.08
CA ASP A 180 -23.37 -21.14 -5.89
C ASP A 180 -22.15 -20.22 -6.05
N GLU A 181 -21.94 -19.70 -7.26
CA GLU A 181 -20.80 -18.83 -7.56
C GLU A 181 -20.88 -17.51 -6.76
N ASP A 182 -22.09 -17.00 -6.53
CA ASP A 182 -22.32 -15.70 -5.90
C ASP A 182 -21.81 -15.60 -4.45
N ILE A 183 -21.65 -16.75 -3.77
CA ILE A 183 -21.09 -16.78 -2.41
C ILE A 183 -19.57 -16.98 -2.40
N ILE A 184 -18.95 -17.35 -3.52
CA ILE A 184 -17.51 -17.68 -3.57
C ILE A 184 -16.71 -16.45 -4.00
N THR A 185 -15.81 -15.98 -3.14
CA THR A 185 -14.85 -14.92 -3.45
C THR A 185 -13.44 -15.47 -3.51
N THR A 186 -12.76 -15.31 -4.65
CA THR A 186 -11.34 -15.66 -4.75
C THR A 186 -10.48 -14.55 -4.15
N VAL A 187 -9.68 -14.87 -3.13
CA VAL A 187 -8.69 -13.97 -2.53
C VAL A 187 -7.37 -14.72 -2.52
N ALA A 188 -6.48 -14.39 -3.45
CA ALA A 188 -5.16 -15.01 -3.54
C ALA A 188 -4.42 -14.97 -2.19
N HIS A 189 -3.53 -15.94 -1.97
CA HIS A 189 -2.70 -15.93 -0.76
C HIS A 189 -1.96 -14.60 -0.66
N GLY A 190 -2.06 -13.99 0.53
CA GLY A 190 -1.42 -12.72 0.80
C GLY A 190 0.11 -12.80 0.64
N THR A 191 0.73 -11.72 0.18
CA THR A 191 2.17 -11.56 0.11
C THR A 191 2.63 -10.30 0.83
N HIS A 192 3.90 -10.29 1.25
CA HIS A 192 4.49 -9.12 1.87
C HIS A 192 4.97 -8.14 0.80
N ILE A 193 4.62 -6.87 0.96
CA ILE A 193 5.22 -5.80 0.16
C ILE A 193 6.69 -5.68 0.59
N VAL A 194 7.60 -5.89 -0.35
CA VAL A 194 9.03 -5.69 -0.15
C VAL A 194 9.54 -4.56 -1.03
N ILE A 195 10.60 -3.88 -0.56
CA ILE A 195 11.38 -2.94 -1.36
C ILE A 195 12.16 -3.77 -2.38
N TYR A 196 12.04 -3.42 -3.66
CA TYR A 196 12.81 -4.09 -4.72
C TYR A 196 14.30 -3.80 -4.53
N GLU A 197 15.09 -4.85 -4.58
CA GLU A 197 16.54 -4.85 -4.43
C GLU A 197 17.08 -5.89 -5.42
N GLU A 198 18.14 -5.53 -6.17
CA GLU A 198 18.78 -6.48 -7.08
C GLU A 198 19.47 -7.59 -6.25
N PRO A 199 19.43 -8.87 -6.68
CA PRO A 199 20.01 -9.97 -5.91
C PRO A 199 21.47 -9.74 -5.51
N ALA A 200 22.27 -9.11 -6.37
CA ALA A 200 23.66 -8.77 -6.08
C ALA A 200 23.84 -7.92 -4.82
N GLN A 201 22.90 -7.01 -4.54
CA GLN A 201 22.91 -6.15 -3.34
C GLN A 201 22.46 -6.94 -2.10
N ALA A 202 21.39 -7.72 -2.22
CA ALA A 202 20.86 -8.52 -1.11
C ALA A 202 21.85 -9.61 -0.64
N LYS A 203 22.58 -10.24 -1.57
CA LYS A 203 23.59 -11.29 -1.27
C LYS A 203 24.75 -10.80 -0.41
N ALA A 204 25.09 -9.52 -0.45
CA ALA A 204 26.18 -8.95 0.35
C ALA A 204 25.94 -9.11 1.86
N LYS A 205 24.68 -9.24 2.29
CA LYS A 205 24.29 -9.44 3.70
C LYS A 205 24.65 -10.83 4.23
N PHE A 206 24.91 -11.80 3.34
CA PHE A 206 25.10 -13.20 3.68
C PHE A 206 26.46 -13.76 3.23
N ASP A 207 27.37 -12.89 2.76
CA ASP A 207 28.69 -13.26 2.23
C ASP A 207 28.63 -14.27 1.07
N ILE A 208 27.62 -14.14 0.20
CA ILE A 208 27.39 -15.04 -0.96
C ILE A 208 27.31 -14.29 -2.30
N GLN A 209 27.82 -13.05 -2.36
CA GLN A 209 27.79 -12.19 -3.56
C GLN A 209 28.43 -12.80 -4.79
N ASN A 210 29.41 -13.69 -4.60
CA ASN A 210 30.11 -14.37 -5.69
C ASN A 210 29.40 -15.66 -6.14
N LYS A 211 28.25 -16.02 -5.58
CA LYS A 211 27.52 -17.27 -5.87
C LYS A 211 26.28 -17.01 -6.71
N ILE A 212 25.93 -18.01 -7.54
CA ILE A 212 24.56 -18.16 -8.05
C ILE A 212 23.76 -18.91 -6.99
N VAL A 213 22.74 -18.26 -6.43
CA VAL A 213 21.98 -18.72 -5.29
C VAL A 213 20.67 -19.33 -5.75
N LEU A 214 20.52 -20.63 -5.53
CA LEU A 214 19.25 -21.31 -5.59
C LEU A 214 18.65 -21.34 -4.19
N SER A 215 17.33 -21.31 -4.05
CA SER A 215 16.72 -21.54 -2.74
C SER A 215 15.40 -22.29 -2.78
N THR A 216 15.08 -22.90 -1.64
CA THR A 216 13.75 -23.37 -1.29
C THR A 216 13.52 -23.08 0.18
N PHE A 217 12.28 -22.82 0.59
CA PHE A 217 11.97 -22.61 1.99
C PHE A 217 10.66 -23.23 2.48
N GLY A 218 10.55 -23.29 3.81
CA GLY A 218 9.34 -23.66 4.57
C GLY A 218 9.59 -24.81 5.54
N LEU A 219 8.52 -25.34 6.12
CA LEU A 219 8.62 -26.57 6.90
C LEU A 219 8.96 -27.75 5.96
N LEU A 220 10.05 -28.46 6.27
CA LEU A 220 10.52 -29.55 5.45
C LEU A 220 9.73 -30.83 5.74
N GLY A 221 9.55 -31.63 4.69
CA GLY A 221 8.89 -32.93 4.74
C GLY A 221 8.79 -33.54 3.35
N GLU A 222 8.43 -34.80 3.27
CA GLU A 222 8.46 -35.56 2.00
C GLU A 222 7.62 -34.94 0.88
N GLY A 223 6.55 -34.21 1.21
CA GLY A 223 5.71 -33.51 0.24
C GLY A 223 6.43 -32.39 -0.53
N LYS A 224 7.49 -31.80 0.05
CA LYS A 224 8.31 -30.77 -0.59
C LYS A 224 9.29 -31.36 -1.61
N ASN A 225 9.61 -32.64 -1.49
CA ASN A 225 10.42 -33.39 -2.45
C ASN A 225 11.77 -32.71 -2.77
N ILE A 226 12.45 -32.25 -1.72
CA ILE A 226 13.73 -31.53 -1.80
C ILE A 226 14.82 -32.41 -2.44
N GLU A 227 14.67 -33.73 -2.33
CA GLU A 227 15.50 -34.74 -2.98
C GLU A 227 15.64 -34.51 -4.49
N THR A 228 14.55 -34.18 -5.19
CA THR A 228 14.60 -33.87 -6.62
C THR A 228 15.46 -32.63 -6.88
N GLY A 229 15.38 -31.61 -6.03
CA GLY A 229 16.21 -30.41 -6.13
C GLY A 229 17.69 -30.71 -5.91
N LEU A 230 18.04 -31.56 -4.95
CA LEU A 230 19.42 -31.99 -4.69
C LEU A 230 19.98 -32.84 -5.84
N GLN A 231 19.19 -33.77 -6.38
CA GLN A 231 19.57 -34.57 -7.54
C GLN A 231 19.77 -33.71 -8.79
N ALA A 232 18.93 -32.70 -8.99
CA ALA A 232 19.10 -31.73 -10.07
C ALA A 232 20.35 -30.87 -9.86
N LEU A 233 20.62 -30.45 -8.62
CA LEU A 233 21.81 -29.69 -8.26
C LEU A 233 23.11 -30.42 -8.62
N ALA A 234 23.19 -31.75 -8.44
CA ALA A 234 24.35 -32.52 -8.89
C ALA A 234 24.66 -32.30 -10.38
N LYS A 235 23.64 -32.35 -11.24
CA LYS A 235 23.78 -32.09 -12.69
C LYS A 235 24.09 -30.63 -13.01
N ILE A 236 23.56 -29.70 -12.21
CA ILE A 236 23.82 -28.26 -12.38
C ILE A 236 25.28 -27.95 -12.06
N VAL A 237 25.81 -28.48 -10.94
CA VAL A 237 27.18 -28.22 -10.46
C VAL A 237 28.25 -28.74 -11.41
N GLU A 238 27.96 -29.80 -12.18
CA GLU A 238 28.86 -30.27 -13.26
C GLU A 238 29.14 -29.19 -14.32
N LYS A 239 28.17 -28.28 -14.57
CA LYS A 239 28.30 -27.21 -15.56
C LYS A 239 28.57 -25.84 -14.94
N GLU A 240 28.03 -25.57 -13.74
CA GLU A 240 28.24 -24.34 -12.99
C GLU A 240 28.66 -24.66 -11.54
N PRO A 241 29.96 -24.83 -11.27
CA PRO A 241 30.46 -25.20 -9.95
C PRO A 241 30.20 -24.15 -8.87
N ASN A 242 29.91 -22.92 -9.27
CA ASN A 242 29.78 -21.78 -8.37
C ASN A 242 28.34 -21.55 -7.85
N VAL A 243 27.46 -22.54 -8.01
CA VAL A 243 26.10 -22.53 -7.44
C VAL A 243 26.11 -22.82 -5.93
N LEU A 244 25.24 -22.15 -5.19
CA LEU A 244 24.90 -22.45 -3.80
C LEU A 244 23.39 -22.63 -3.67
N TYR A 245 22.95 -23.78 -3.16
CA TYR A 245 21.55 -24.07 -2.86
C TYR A 245 21.26 -23.91 -1.37
N LEU A 246 20.43 -22.92 -1.05
CA LEU A 246 19.96 -22.64 0.30
C LEU A 246 18.67 -23.43 0.57
N ILE A 247 18.71 -24.33 1.55
CA ILE A 247 17.52 -25.05 2.03
C ILE A 247 17.12 -24.42 3.37
N ILE A 248 16.09 -23.58 3.33
CA ILE A 248 15.73 -22.68 4.43
C ILE A 248 14.50 -23.20 5.18
N GLY A 249 14.68 -23.58 6.44
CA GLY A 249 13.59 -24.05 7.28
C GLY A 249 13.92 -25.28 8.10
N LYS A 250 13.06 -25.56 9.08
CA LYS A 250 13.09 -26.76 9.92
C LYS A 250 12.17 -27.85 9.39
N THR A 251 12.44 -29.10 9.70
CA THR A 251 11.48 -30.19 9.47
C THR A 251 10.20 -29.95 10.24
N HIS A 252 9.07 -30.31 9.64
CA HIS A 252 7.76 -30.17 10.27
C HIS A 252 7.76 -30.89 11.64
N PRO A 253 7.32 -30.24 12.75
CA PRO A 253 7.41 -30.82 14.09
C PRO A 253 6.80 -32.22 14.21
N ASN A 254 5.67 -32.48 13.55
CA ASN A 254 5.01 -33.80 13.53
C ASN A 254 5.82 -34.94 12.90
N LEU A 255 6.89 -34.64 12.15
CA LEU A 255 7.77 -35.65 11.56
C LEU A 255 8.95 -36.00 12.48
N ILE A 256 9.22 -35.16 13.49
CA ILE A 256 10.28 -35.40 14.47
C ILE A 256 9.71 -36.31 15.56
N LYS A 257 10.27 -37.51 15.70
CA LYS A 257 9.84 -38.51 16.69
C LYS A 257 10.97 -38.75 17.68
N ASP A 258 10.67 -38.59 18.97
CA ASP A 258 11.64 -38.78 20.06
C ASP A 258 12.95 -37.99 19.89
N GLY A 259 12.86 -36.80 19.26
CA GLY A 259 14.01 -35.94 18.96
C GLY A 259 14.79 -36.31 17.70
N VAL A 260 14.39 -37.33 16.95
CA VAL A 260 15.05 -37.77 15.71
C VAL A 260 14.37 -37.15 14.48
N ASP A 261 15.17 -36.49 13.64
CA ASP A 261 14.75 -35.83 12.40
C ASP A 261 15.17 -36.67 11.18
N THR A 262 14.45 -37.77 10.94
CA THR A 262 14.80 -38.74 9.89
C THR A 262 14.76 -38.16 8.48
N TYR A 263 13.93 -37.14 8.24
CA TYR A 263 13.86 -36.49 6.94
C TYR A 263 15.09 -35.61 6.70
N ARG A 264 15.54 -34.86 7.71
CA ARG A 264 16.81 -34.11 7.63
C ARG A 264 17.99 -35.03 7.40
N ASP A 265 18.11 -36.08 8.20
CA ASP A 265 19.22 -37.04 8.12
C ASP A 265 19.32 -37.63 6.71
N LYS A 266 18.16 -37.94 6.08
CA LYS A 266 18.09 -38.39 4.70
C LYS A 266 18.60 -37.36 3.69
N LEU A 267 18.26 -36.08 3.87
CA LEU A 267 18.73 -35.01 2.97
C LEU A 267 20.24 -34.78 3.11
N GLU A 268 20.76 -34.81 4.34
CA GLU A 268 22.20 -34.66 4.60
C GLU A 268 23.00 -35.84 4.01
N ALA A 269 22.52 -37.07 4.20
CA ALA A 269 23.12 -38.26 3.58
C ALA A 269 23.10 -38.20 2.04
N LEU A 270 22.05 -37.64 1.44
CA LEU A 270 21.98 -37.44 -0.01
C LEU A 270 22.98 -36.37 -0.50
N VAL A 271 23.23 -35.33 0.31
CA VAL A 271 24.29 -34.34 0.03
C VAL A 271 25.68 -34.99 0.09
N ASP A 272 25.92 -35.89 1.05
CA ASP A 272 27.14 -36.71 1.12
C ASP A 272 27.31 -37.60 -0.11
N GLU A 273 26.27 -38.36 -0.46
CA GLU A 273 26.28 -39.28 -1.61
C GLU A 273 26.58 -38.57 -2.93
N LEU A 274 26.02 -37.37 -3.11
CA LEU A 274 26.17 -36.57 -4.33
C LEU A 274 27.42 -35.65 -4.29
N ASN A 275 28.20 -35.65 -3.21
CA ASN A 275 29.38 -34.78 -3.00
C ASN A 275 29.08 -33.27 -3.11
N LEU A 276 27.96 -32.82 -2.52
CA LEU A 276 27.44 -31.45 -2.67
C LEU A 276 27.75 -30.50 -1.50
N HIS A 277 28.68 -30.84 -0.59
CA HIS A 277 28.96 -30.07 0.64
C HIS A 277 29.29 -28.59 0.41
N ASN A 278 29.98 -28.27 -0.70
CA ASN A 278 30.37 -26.90 -1.02
C ASN A 278 29.26 -26.11 -1.72
N ASN A 279 28.19 -26.79 -2.12
CA ASN A 279 27.11 -26.27 -2.95
C ASN A 279 25.76 -26.27 -2.22
N VAL A 280 25.66 -26.82 -1.01
CA VAL A 280 24.41 -26.82 -0.22
C VAL A 280 24.65 -26.18 1.14
N ARG A 281 23.72 -25.31 1.57
CA ARG A 281 23.70 -24.76 2.92
C ARG A 281 22.31 -24.92 3.51
N PHE A 282 22.23 -25.64 4.63
CA PHE A 282 21.01 -25.76 5.41
C PHE A 282 20.88 -24.60 6.40
N ILE A 283 19.82 -23.80 6.26
CA ILE A 283 19.45 -22.80 7.26
C ILE A 283 18.37 -23.43 8.15
N ASN A 284 18.81 -24.20 9.15
CA ASN A 284 17.94 -25.06 9.98
C ASN A 284 17.17 -24.28 11.06
N GLN A 285 16.50 -23.21 10.66
CA GLN A 285 15.79 -22.30 11.55
C GLN A 285 14.39 -22.00 11.01
N TYR A 286 13.45 -21.78 11.93
CA TYR A 286 12.18 -21.16 11.57
C TYR A 286 12.42 -19.66 11.66
N LEU A 287 12.82 -19.07 10.53
CA LEU A 287 13.17 -17.65 10.46
C LEU A 287 11.94 -16.78 10.71
N ASP A 288 12.16 -15.59 11.25
CA ASP A 288 11.14 -14.55 11.19
C ASP A 288 10.93 -14.09 9.74
N THR A 289 9.79 -13.45 9.50
CA THR A 289 9.38 -13.05 8.15
C THR A 289 10.37 -12.08 7.51
N ASP A 290 10.91 -11.12 8.25
CA ASP A 290 11.80 -10.10 7.68
C ASP A 290 13.13 -10.74 7.26
N GLU A 291 13.73 -11.58 8.11
CA GLU A 291 14.95 -12.33 7.77
C GLU A 291 14.73 -13.27 6.57
N LEU A 292 13.60 -13.97 6.53
CA LEU A 292 13.23 -14.83 5.40
C LEU A 292 13.16 -14.05 4.08
N LEU A 293 12.51 -12.88 4.08
CA LEU A 293 12.37 -12.05 2.88
C LEU A 293 13.74 -11.54 2.40
N GLU A 294 14.70 -11.30 3.29
CA GLU A 294 16.08 -10.96 2.90
C GLU A 294 16.78 -12.13 2.17
N TYR A 295 16.63 -13.37 2.63
CA TYR A 295 17.13 -14.54 1.90
C TYR A 295 16.48 -14.71 0.53
N LEU A 296 15.16 -14.47 0.43
CA LEU A 296 14.46 -14.58 -0.85
C LEU A 296 14.94 -13.50 -1.83
N LYS A 297 15.15 -12.26 -1.38
CA LYS A 297 15.75 -11.22 -2.24
C LYS A 297 17.17 -11.56 -2.70
N ALA A 298 17.92 -12.36 -1.94
CA ALA A 298 19.25 -12.83 -2.32
C ALA A 298 19.25 -14.06 -3.27
N THR A 299 18.07 -14.62 -3.57
CA THR A 299 17.90 -15.80 -4.44
C THR A 299 17.91 -15.40 -5.92
N ASP A 300 18.73 -16.05 -6.74
CA ASP A 300 18.69 -15.86 -8.21
C ASP A 300 17.62 -16.72 -8.88
N ILE A 301 17.37 -17.94 -8.38
CA ILE A 301 16.35 -18.86 -8.91
C ILE A 301 15.74 -19.64 -7.75
N TYR A 302 14.42 -19.64 -7.66
CA TYR A 302 13.71 -20.40 -6.64
C TYR A 302 13.28 -21.76 -7.17
N LEU A 303 13.65 -22.82 -6.44
CA LEU A 303 13.26 -24.19 -6.77
C LEU A 303 12.03 -24.60 -5.96
N PHE A 304 10.91 -24.75 -6.67
CA PHE A 304 9.65 -25.22 -6.08
C PHE A 304 9.39 -26.68 -6.48
N THR A 305 9.87 -27.61 -5.65
CA THR A 305 9.90 -29.05 -5.96
C THR A 305 8.70 -29.85 -5.45
N SER A 306 7.70 -29.21 -4.84
CA SER A 306 6.53 -29.89 -4.25
C SER A 306 5.91 -30.94 -5.19
N LYS A 307 5.50 -32.08 -4.60
CA LYS A 307 5.01 -33.25 -5.36
C LYS A 307 3.52 -33.52 -5.27
N ASP A 308 2.77 -32.77 -4.47
CA ASP A 308 1.32 -32.95 -4.36
C ASP A 308 0.60 -32.26 -5.54
N PRO A 309 0.00 -33.00 -6.49
CA PRO A 309 -0.68 -32.41 -7.64
C PRO A 309 -1.91 -31.60 -7.25
N ASN A 310 -2.51 -31.89 -6.08
CA ASN A 310 -3.74 -31.27 -5.60
C ASN A 310 -3.49 -30.10 -4.64
N GLN A 311 -2.23 -29.73 -4.40
CA GLN A 311 -1.91 -28.61 -3.50
C GLN A 311 -2.52 -27.31 -4.03
N ALA A 312 -3.61 -26.89 -3.38
CA ALA A 312 -4.43 -25.75 -3.78
C ALA A 312 -3.68 -24.42 -3.68
N VAL A 313 -2.82 -24.26 -2.68
CA VAL A 313 -2.06 -23.04 -2.44
C VAL A 313 -0.69 -23.32 -1.82
N SER A 314 0.26 -22.41 -2.02
CA SER A 314 1.56 -22.45 -1.38
C SER A 314 2.05 -21.04 -1.05
N GLY A 315 2.08 -20.69 0.23
CA GLY A 315 2.67 -19.43 0.69
C GLY A 315 4.16 -19.33 0.34
N THR A 316 4.89 -20.46 0.32
CA THR A 316 6.32 -20.46 -0.02
C THR A 316 6.57 -20.06 -1.46
N PHE A 317 5.71 -20.52 -2.37
CA PHE A 317 5.74 -20.12 -3.76
C PHE A 317 5.39 -18.63 -3.93
N ALA A 318 4.32 -18.18 -3.27
CA ALA A 318 3.85 -16.80 -3.36
C ALA A 318 4.89 -15.78 -2.84
N TYR A 319 5.56 -16.09 -1.72
CA TYR A 319 6.55 -15.20 -1.11
C TYR A 319 7.82 -15.09 -1.97
N ALA A 320 8.26 -16.19 -2.58
CA ALA A 320 9.39 -16.17 -3.50
C ALA A 320 9.11 -15.28 -4.71
N MET A 321 7.95 -15.45 -5.36
CA MET A 321 7.56 -14.59 -6.48
C MET A 321 7.43 -13.11 -6.07
N SER A 322 6.91 -12.81 -4.88
CA SER A 322 6.78 -11.42 -4.41
C SER A 322 8.13 -10.74 -4.13
N CYS A 323 9.20 -11.52 -3.96
CA CYS A 323 10.59 -11.09 -3.79
C CYS A 323 11.39 -11.07 -5.09
N ALA A 324 10.72 -11.10 -6.25
CA ALA A 324 11.33 -11.10 -7.57
C ALA A 324 12.18 -12.35 -7.88
N CYS A 325 11.91 -13.49 -7.23
CA CYS A 325 12.57 -14.74 -7.60
C CYS A 325 11.98 -15.31 -8.89
N PRO A 326 12.78 -15.54 -9.94
CA PRO A 326 12.42 -16.39 -11.07
C PRO A 326 12.20 -17.83 -10.60
N MET A 327 11.15 -18.48 -11.10
CA MET A 327 10.72 -19.77 -10.58
C MET A 327 11.07 -20.92 -11.53
N VAL A 328 11.57 -22.04 -11.00
CA VAL A 328 11.49 -23.36 -11.64
C VAL A 328 10.62 -24.23 -10.73
N ALA A 329 9.43 -24.60 -11.20
CA ALA A 329 8.38 -25.14 -10.35
C ALA A 329 7.72 -26.40 -10.90
N SER A 330 7.50 -27.39 -10.04
CA SER A 330 6.68 -28.56 -10.33
C SER A 330 5.26 -28.16 -10.76
N LYS A 331 4.72 -28.82 -11.81
CA LYS A 331 3.36 -28.63 -12.35
C LYS A 331 2.24 -29.11 -11.42
N ILE A 332 2.03 -28.38 -10.33
CA ILE A 332 0.89 -28.58 -9.41
C ILE A 332 -0.23 -27.56 -9.69
N ALA A 333 -1.42 -27.81 -9.12
CA ALA A 333 -2.59 -26.93 -9.17
C ALA A 333 -2.25 -25.42 -9.06
N HIS A 334 -1.72 -24.99 -7.90
CA HIS A 334 -1.40 -23.59 -7.65
C HIS A 334 -0.42 -22.97 -8.66
N THR A 335 0.64 -23.70 -9.01
CA THR A 335 1.69 -23.19 -9.93
C THR A 335 1.17 -23.02 -11.36
N LYS A 336 0.24 -23.86 -11.81
CA LYS A 336 -0.35 -23.73 -13.15
C LYS A 336 -1.24 -22.51 -13.27
N GLU A 337 -1.90 -22.11 -12.18
CA GLU A 337 -2.76 -20.92 -12.16
C GLU A 337 -1.94 -19.63 -12.11
N VAL A 338 -0.89 -19.60 -11.29
CA VAL A 338 -0.15 -18.36 -10.99
C VAL A 338 1.08 -18.19 -11.88
N LEU A 339 1.79 -19.26 -12.26
CA LEU A 339 3.04 -19.14 -13.02
C LEU A 339 2.77 -19.06 -14.52
N THR A 340 3.14 -17.94 -15.12
CA THR A 340 3.17 -17.72 -16.58
C THR A 340 4.61 -17.81 -17.10
N SER A 341 4.78 -18.07 -18.40
CA SER A 341 6.11 -18.29 -19.02
C SER A 341 7.05 -17.08 -18.94
N ASP A 342 6.50 -15.90 -18.68
CA ASP A 342 7.21 -14.64 -18.46
C ASP A 342 7.65 -14.44 -17.00
N CYS A 343 7.26 -15.32 -16.07
CA CYS A 343 7.59 -15.25 -14.64
C CYS A 343 8.45 -16.45 -14.16
N GLY A 344 8.51 -17.53 -14.95
CA GLY A 344 9.25 -18.75 -14.62
C GLY A 344 8.89 -19.92 -15.52
N VAL A 345 9.33 -21.11 -15.11
CA VAL A 345 9.20 -22.36 -15.88
C VAL A 345 8.50 -23.44 -15.07
N LEU A 346 7.58 -24.14 -15.73
CA LEU A 346 6.85 -25.29 -15.19
C LEU A 346 7.48 -26.61 -15.65
N VAL A 347 7.83 -27.47 -14.70
CA VAL A 347 8.44 -28.79 -14.93
C VAL A 347 7.57 -29.93 -14.38
N ASP A 348 7.71 -31.12 -14.92
CA ASP A 348 6.96 -32.29 -14.47
C ASP A 348 7.39 -32.69 -13.05
N ILE A 349 6.42 -33.14 -12.25
CA ILE A 349 6.63 -33.49 -10.84
C ILE A 349 7.72 -34.56 -10.73
N GLY A 350 8.76 -34.27 -9.94
CA GLY A 350 9.87 -35.19 -9.69
C GLY A 350 10.86 -35.36 -10.85
N ASN A 351 10.71 -34.60 -11.95
CA ASN A 351 11.59 -34.71 -13.11
C ASN A 351 12.92 -33.97 -12.87
N VAL A 352 13.93 -34.71 -12.42
CA VAL A 352 15.28 -34.20 -12.13
C VAL A 352 15.94 -33.53 -13.34
N ASP A 353 15.79 -34.11 -14.53
CA ASP A 353 16.41 -33.59 -15.75
C ASP A 353 15.84 -32.23 -16.14
N GLN A 354 14.51 -32.09 -16.13
CA GLN A 354 13.86 -30.81 -16.44
C GLN A 354 14.22 -29.71 -15.42
N PHE A 355 14.28 -30.05 -14.13
CA PHE A 355 14.75 -29.11 -13.10
C PHE A 355 16.17 -28.63 -13.39
N ALA A 356 17.09 -29.53 -13.75
CA ALA A 356 18.47 -29.18 -14.05
C ALA A 356 18.58 -28.33 -15.33
N GLU A 357 17.94 -28.75 -16.42
CA GLU A 357 18.00 -28.08 -17.72
C GLU A 357 17.45 -26.66 -17.67
N GLU A 358 16.25 -26.46 -17.11
CA GLU A 358 15.62 -25.15 -17.04
C GLU A 358 16.32 -24.23 -16.05
N THR A 359 16.86 -24.77 -14.94
CA THR A 359 17.70 -23.98 -14.04
C THR A 359 18.97 -23.51 -14.75
N LEU A 360 19.68 -24.39 -15.45
CA LEU A 360 20.89 -24.04 -16.20
C LEU A 360 20.63 -22.99 -17.28
N LYS A 361 19.48 -23.07 -17.95
CA LYS A 361 19.04 -22.05 -18.92
C LYS A 361 18.93 -20.68 -18.25
N LEU A 362 18.24 -20.58 -17.11
CA LEU A 362 18.11 -19.33 -16.36
C LEU A 362 19.45 -18.86 -15.76
N ILE A 363 20.36 -19.76 -15.41
CA ILE A 363 21.72 -19.39 -15.00
C ILE A 363 22.46 -18.72 -16.17
N SER A 364 22.37 -19.30 -17.37
CA SER A 364 23.08 -18.83 -18.56
C SER A 364 22.54 -17.54 -19.19
N ASP A 365 21.29 -17.17 -18.91
CA ASP A 365 20.63 -15.98 -19.47
C ASP A 365 20.17 -15.04 -18.33
N GLU A 366 21.05 -14.10 -17.96
CA GLU A 366 20.78 -13.12 -16.92
C GLU A 366 19.63 -12.16 -17.26
N ASN A 367 19.48 -11.79 -18.54
CA ASN A 367 18.40 -10.89 -18.96
C ASN A 367 17.05 -11.57 -18.79
N LEU A 368 16.91 -12.80 -19.29
CA LEU A 368 15.69 -13.60 -19.11
C LEU A 368 15.38 -13.80 -17.63
N ARG A 369 16.39 -14.14 -16.82
CA ARG A 369 16.25 -14.32 -15.38
C ARG A 369 15.73 -13.04 -14.71
N ARG A 370 16.32 -11.88 -15.03
CA ARG A 370 15.91 -10.59 -14.45
C ARG A 370 14.49 -10.19 -14.88
N GLU A 371 14.16 -10.33 -16.16
CA GLU A 371 12.82 -10.04 -16.67
C GLU A 371 11.76 -10.92 -15.99
N MET A 372 12.04 -12.22 -15.84
CA MET A 372 11.15 -13.14 -15.12
C MET A 372 10.93 -12.72 -13.66
N GLY A 373 11.99 -12.31 -12.97
CA GLY A 373 11.91 -11.83 -11.59
C GLY A 373 11.05 -10.58 -11.47
N ILE A 374 11.24 -9.59 -12.35
CA ILE A 374 10.46 -8.34 -12.36
C ILE A 374 8.98 -8.61 -12.68
N ASN A 375 8.69 -9.50 -13.62
CA ASN A 375 7.32 -9.87 -13.97
C ASN A 375 6.64 -10.59 -12.80
N ALA A 376 7.32 -11.54 -12.16
CA ALA A 376 6.83 -12.22 -10.96
C ALA A 376 6.55 -11.21 -9.82
N PHE A 377 7.50 -10.32 -9.55
CA PHE A 377 7.37 -9.26 -8.55
C PHE A 377 6.16 -8.37 -8.79
N THR A 378 5.98 -7.94 -10.04
CA THR A 378 4.89 -7.06 -10.46
C THR A 378 3.53 -7.74 -10.33
N LYS A 379 3.45 -8.98 -10.84
CA LYS A 379 2.23 -9.80 -10.80
C LYS A 379 1.75 -10.04 -9.37
N MET A 380 2.67 -10.30 -8.44
CA MET A 380 2.31 -10.59 -7.05
C MET A 380 1.88 -9.38 -6.24
N ARG A 381 2.01 -8.13 -6.73
CA ARG A 381 1.56 -6.94 -5.97
C ARG A 381 0.06 -6.89 -5.72
N ALA A 382 -0.73 -7.41 -6.65
CA ALA A 382 -2.17 -7.51 -6.49
C ALA A 382 -2.58 -8.40 -5.29
N SER A 383 -1.72 -9.34 -4.88
CA SER A 383 -1.98 -10.24 -3.76
C SER A 383 -1.32 -9.80 -2.44
N SER A 384 -0.85 -8.55 -2.32
CA SER A 384 -0.34 -8.07 -1.03
C SER A 384 -1.38 -8.22 0.08
N TRP A 385 -0.93 -8.40 1.34
CA TRP A 385 -1.83 -8.52 2.49
C TRP A 385 -2.79 -7.32 2.63
N GLU A 386 -2.33 -6.14 2.24
CA GLU A 386 -3.14 -4.93 2.13
C GLU A 386 -4.29 -5.10 1.13
N ASN A 387 -4.00 -5.55 -0.09
CA ASN A 387 -5.01 -5.74 -1.14
C ASN A 387 -5.95 -6.93 -0.84
N ALA A 388 -5.43 -7.99 -0.21
CA ALA A 388 -6.25 -9.09 0.30
C ALA A 388 -7.23 -8.59 1.37
N ALA A 389 -6.76 -7.73 2.30
CA ALA A 389 -7.60 -7.12 3.32
C ALA A 389 -8.68 -6.19 2.74
N LEU A 390 -8.38 -5.44 1.67
CA LEU A 390 -9.37 -4.64 0.94
C LEU A 390 -10.51 -5.53 0.40
N THR A 391 -10.15 -6.66 -0.21
CA THR A 391 -11.11 -7.60 -0.81
C THR A 391 -11.97 -8.25 0.28
N LEU A 392 -11.35 -8.77 1.34
CA LEU A 392 -12.04 -9.34 2.51
C LEU A 392 -13.02 -8.32 3.13
N MET A 393 -12.57 -7.10 3.40
CA MET A 393 -13.39 -6.07 4.03
C MET A 393 -14.52 -5.58 3.12
N ASN A 394 -14.32 -5.52 1.81
CA ASN A 394 -15.39 -5.19 0.87
C ASN A 394 -16.48 -6.26 0.86
N THR A 395 -16.12 -7.53 1.02
CA THR A 395 -17.09 -8.62 1.21
C THR A 395 -17.75 -8.55 2.58
N TYR A 396 -17.00 -8.35 3.67
CA TYR A 396 -17.56 -8.23 5.02
C TYR A 396 -18.56 -7.06 5.14
N LYS A 397 -18.30 -5.93 4.49
CA LYS A 397 -19.23 -4.77 4.46
C LYS A 397 -20.60 -5.12 3.89
N LYS A 398 -20.71 -6.15 3.03
CA LYS A 398 -22.00 -6.64 2.51
C LYS A 398 -22.77 -7.49 3.52
N LEU A 399 -22.09 -8.02 4.54
CA LEU A 399 -22.62 -8.96 5.51
C LEU A 399 -22.91 -8.34 6.89
N ILE A 400 -22.23 -7.24 7.24
CA ILE A 400 -22.38 -6.58 8.54
C ILE A 400 -23.42 -5.46 8.50
N GLU A 401 -24.10 -5.26 9.62
CA GLU A 401 -24.97 -4.09 9.83
C GLU A 401 -24.13 -2.80 9.92
N ASN A 402 -24.65 -1.70 9.35
CA ASN A 402 -24.03 -0.36 9.34
C ASN A 402 -22.58 -0.31 8.77
N PRO A 403 -22.35 -0.73 7.51
CA PRO A 403 -21.02 -0.75 6.91
C PRO A 403 -20.36 0.63 6.76
N SER A 404 -21.14 1.71 6.87
CA SER A 404 -20.64 3.09 6.87
C SER A 404 -19.67 3.41 8.02
N ASP A 405 -19.70 2.63 9.09
CA ASP A 405 -18.81 2.81 10.24
C ASP A 405 -17.39 2.28 9.96
N VAL A 406 -17.21 1.51 8.88
CA VAL A 406 -15.90 1.02 8.44
C VAL A 406 -15.15 2.12 7.69
N LYS A 407 -14.10 2.62 8.33
CA LYS A 407 -13.28 3.72 7.83
C LYS A 407 -11.84 3.26 7.63
N TYR A 408 -11.24 3.78 6.57
CA TYR A 408 -9.81 3.68 6.34
C TYR A 408 -9.02 4.38 7.45
N SER A 409 -7.91 3.76 7.83
CA SER A 409 -6.84 4.33 8.62
C SER A 409 -5.90 5.07 7.68
N TYR A 410 -5.67 6.36 7.94
CA TYR A 410 -4.60 7.06 7.24
C TYR A 410 -3.25 6.52 7.72
N PRO A 411 -2.37 6.10 6.80
CA PRO A 411 -1.04 5.57 7.13
C PRO A 411 -0.19 6.65 7.79
N ASP A 412 0.90 6.28 8.45
CA ASP A 412 1.81 7.29 8.99
C ASP A 412 2.51 8.08 7.87
N ILE A 413 2.87 9.33 8.15
CA ILE A 413 3.65 10.15 7.21
C ILE A 413 5.07 9.58 7.16
N GLN A 414 5.56 9.28 5.96
CA GLN A 414 6.90 8.72 5.75
C GLN A 414 7.67 9.52 4.70
N LEU A 415 8.95 9.78 5.00
CA LEU A 415 9.87 10.49 4.10
C LEU A 415 10.99 9.58 3.55
N ARG A 416 10.95 8.27 3.81
CA ARG A 416 12.06 7.35 3.46
C ARG A 416 12.36 7.34 1.97
N HIS A 417 11.35 7.11 1.12
CA HIS A 417 11.57 7.05 -0.33
C HIS A 417 11.92 8.40 -0.96
N ILE A 418 11.26 9.50 -0.56
CA ILE A 418 11.60 10.83 -1.10
C ILE A 418 13.02 11.26 -0.72
N LYS A 419 13.49 10.93 0.49
CA LYS A 419 14.89 11.13 0.89
C LYS A 419 15.85 10.26 0.06
N ARG A 420 15.46 9.02 -0.27
CA ARG A 420 16.23 8.12 -1.16
C ARG A 420 16.29 8.61 -2.61
N LEU A 421 15.26 9.29 -3.10
CA LEU A 421 15.25 9.94 -4.42
C LEU A 421 16.07 11.24 -4.46
N THR A 422 16.52 11.75 -3.30
CA THR A 422 17.21 13.04 -3.23
C THR A 422 18.71 12.85 -3.11
N THR A 423 19.45 13.56 -3.97
CA THR A 423 20.91 13.69 -3.90
C THR A 423 21.28 15.08 -3.39
N ASP A 424 22.59 15.36 -3.29
CA ASP A 424 23.08 16.70 -2.94
C ASP A 424 22.72 17.77 -3.99
N LEU A 425 22.30 17.37 -5.21
CA LEU A 425 21.89 18.29 -6.27
C LEU A 425 20.38 18.58 -6.25
N GLY A 426 19.55 17.56 -6.03
CA GLY A 426 18.09 17.67 -6.15
C GLY A 426 17.38 16.32 -6.06
N ILE A 427 16.08 16.30 -6.34
CA ILE A 427 15.30 15.05 -6.44
C ILE A 427 15.35 14.46 -7.86
N ILE A 428 15.67 13.16 -7.96
CA ILE A 428 15.74 12.38 -9.19
C ILE A 428 14.32 12.16 -9.73
N GLN A 429 14.12 12.35 -11.04
CA GLN A 429 12.80 12.28 -11.68
C GLN A 429 12.12 10.92 -11.55
N PHE A 430 12.80 9.86 -11.97
CA PHE A 430 12.19 8.54 -12.11
C PHE A 430 12.82 7.49 -11.19
N SER A 431 12.09 6.37 -11.07
CA SER A 431 12.60 5.16 -10.46
C SER A 431 12.22 3.96 -11.32
N LYS A 432 13.05 2.91 -11.24
CA LYS A 432 12.71 1.58 -11.75
C LYS A 432 12.15 0.80 -10.56
N ILE A 433 10.83 0.67 -10.50
CA ILE A 433 10.06 0.16 -9.36
C ILE A 433 10.26 1.03 -8.09
N SER A 434 11.35 0.81 -7.36
CA SER A 434 11.68 1.56 -6.14
C SER A 434 13.14 2.00 -6.07
N VAL A 435 13.91 1.71 -7.11
CA VAL A 435 15.33 2.09 -7.23
C VAL A 435 15.40 3.41 -8.01
N PRO A 436 15.94 4.50 -7.43
CA PRO A 436 16.12 5.76 -8.14
C PRO A 436 16.90 5.57 -9.45
N ASP A 437 16.40 6.16 -10.54
CA ASP A 437 17.02 6.07 -11.86
C ASP A 437 17.87 7.32 -12.12
N LEU A 438 19.15 7.30 -11.71
CA LEU A 438 20.05 8.45 -11.82
C LEU A 438 20.15 9.00 -13.25
N ASP A 439 20.08 8.12 -14.25
CA ASP A 439 20.13 8.48 -15.66
C ASP A 439 18.94 9.35 -16.10
N SER A 440 17.82 9.31 -15.36
CA SER A 440 16.70 10.22 -15.62
C SER A 440 17.05 11.68 -15.33
N GLY A 441 18.03 11.94 -14.46
CA GLY A 441 18.41 13.29 -14.05
C GLY A 441 17.36 13.96 -13.16
N TYR A 442 17.31 15.29 -13.22
CA TYR A 442 16.54 16.14 -12.34
C TYR A 442 15.69 17.13 -13.13
N THR A 443 14.51 17.43 -12.63
CA THR A 443 13.67 18.50 -13.18
C THR A 443 13.32 19.58 -12.18
N LEU A 444 13.14 20.80 -12.68
CA LEU A 444 12.69 21.94 -11.89
C LEU A 444 11.32 21.68 -11.27
N ASP A 445 10.41 21.05 -12.00
CA ASP A 445 9.05 20.84 -11.51
C ASP A 445 8.98 19.85 -10.35
N ASP A 446 9.76 18.76 -10.37
CA ASP A 446 9.82 17.82 -9.26
C ASP A 446 10.54 18.39 -8.04
N ASN A 447 11.63 19.12 -8.23
CA ASN A 447 12.29 19.85 -7.14
C ASN A 447 11.36 20.92 -6.53
N ALA A 448 10.57 21.61 -7.35
CA ALA A 448 9.57 22.56 -6.87
C ALA A 448 8.47 21.87 -6.04
N ARG A 449 7.93 20.73 -6.51
CA ARG A 449 6.95 19.94 -5.75
C ARG A 449 7.54 19.45 -4.42
N ALA A 450 8.77 18.92 -4.43
CA ALA A 450 9.45 18.42 -3.24
C ALA A 450 9.69 19.53 -2.21
N LEU A 451 10.12 20.72 -2.65
CA LEU A 451 10.26 21.90 -1.79
C LEU A 451 8.95 22.28 -1.09
N ILE A 452 7.82 22.27 -1.82
CA ILE A 452 6.51 22.55 -1.27
C ILE A 452 6.13 21.51 -0.21
N ALA A 453 6.33 20.22 -0.50
CA ALA A 453 6.02 19.12 0.41
C ALA A 453 6.84 19.18 1.71
N PHE A 454 8.15 19.43 1.61
CA PHE A 454 9.01 19.56 2.78
C PHE A 454 8.71 20.83 3.60
N CYS A 455 8.35 21.95 2.97
CA CYS A 455 7.84 23.11 3.71
C CYS A 455 6.55 22.77 4.49
N ALA A 456 5.65 21.99 3.88
CA ALA A 456 4.42 21.55 4.53
C ALA A 456 4.66 20.57 5.68
N HIS A 457 5.60 19.62 5.52
CA HIS A 457 6.02 18.72 6.59
C HIS A 457 6.66 19.50 7.75
N TYR A 458 7.62 20.38 7.46
CA TYR A 458 8.28 21.20 8.47
C TYR A 458 7.30 22.09 9.24
N LYS A 459 6.30 22.67 8.55
CA LYS A 459 5.22 23.44 9.19
C LYS A 459 4.41 22.60 10.17
N LEU A 460 4.17 21.34 9.86
CA LEU A 460 3.39 20.41 10.67
C LEU A 460 4.20 19.89 11.87
N THR A 461 5.45 19.50 11.67
CA THR A 461 6.23 18.71 12.65
C THR A 461 7.30 19.53 13.38
N ARG A 462 7.77 20.63 12.79
CA ARG A 462 8.98 21.36 13.21
C ARG A 462 10.25 20.52 13.19
N ASP A 463 10.26 19.45 12.40
CA ASP A 463 11.41 18.55 12.28
C ASP A 463 12.57 19.25 11.56
N LYS A 464 13.67 19.50 12.27
CA LYS A 464 14.83 20.20 11.71
C LYS A 464 15.54 19.39 10.63
N ASP A 465 15.31 18.08 10.56
CA ASP A 465 15.86 17.22 9.50
C ASP A 465 15.29 17.54 8.12
N ASP A 466 14.22 18.34 8.04
CA ASP A 466 13.68 18.83 6.77
C ASP A 466 14.53 19.96 6.17
N LEU A 467 15.21 20.77 7.00
CA LEU A 467 15.88 21.99 6.56
C LEU A 467 16.97 21.75 5.50
N PRO A 468 17.82 20.70 5.60
CA PRO A 468 18.78 20.37 4.55
C PRO A 468 18.11 20.06 3.20
N TYR A 469 16.99 19.34 3.20
CA TYR A 469 16.27 19.02 1.96
C TYR A 469 15.58 20.23 1.36
N ILE A 470 14.98 21.09 2.19
CA ILE A 470 14.44 22.40 1.77
C ILE A 470 15.53 23.23 1.07
N LEU A 471 16.74 23.25 1.63
CA LEU A 471 17.89 23.93 1.02
C LEU A 471 18.29 23.29 -0.31
N ILE A 472 18.43 21.95 -0.39
CA ILE A 472 18.77 21.25 -1.64
C ILE A 472 17.82 21.63 -2.76
N TYR A 473 16.50 21.54 -2.53
CA TYR A 473 15.52 21.84 -3.58
C TYR A 473 15.48 23.33 -3.94
N LEU A 474 15.67 24.23 -2.96
CA LEU A 474 15.76 25.67 -3.22
C LEU A 474 17.03 26.03 -4.00
N ASP A 475 18.14 25.38 -3.69
CA ASP A 475 19.42 25.54 -4.37
C ASP A 475 19.32 25.07 -5.82
N PHE A 476 18.62 23.95 -6.07
CA PHE A 476 18.30 23.48 -7.43
C PHE A 476 17.46 24.50 -8.20
N ILE A 477 16.41 25.06 -7.59
CA ILE A 477 15.57 26.09 -8.23
C ILE A 477 16.40 27.33 -8.58
N GLU A 478 17.26 27.81 -7.67
CA GLU A 478 18.16 28.94 -7.95
C GLU A 478 19.13 28.59 -9.09
N ARG A 479 19.72 27.39 -9.06
CA ARG A 479 20.61 26.86 -10.10
C ARG A 479 19.96 26.81 -11.48
N CYS A 480 18.64 26.62 -11.57
CA CYS A 480 17.92 26.63 -12.83
C CYS A 480 17.58 28.03 -13.36
N GLN A 481 17.71 29.10 -12.55
CA GLN A 481 17.27 30.45 -12.91
C GLN A 481 18.20 31.09 -13.96
N LYS A 482 17.62 31.51 -15.09
CA LYS A 482 18.30 32.27 -16.16
C LYS A 482 18.26 33.79 -15.88
N PRO A 483 19.15 34.59 -16.49
CA PRO A 483 19.19 36.05 -16.28
C PRO A 483 17.90 36.81 -16.61
N LYS A 484 17.04 36.26 -17.47
CA LYS A 484 15.74 36.85 -17.83
C LYS A 484 14.64 36.58 -16.78
N GLY A 485 14.95 35.84 -15.72
CA GLY A 485 14.01 35.49 -14.63
C GLY A 485 13.26 34.17 -14.82
N ASN A 486 13.27 33.62 -16.04
CA ASN A 486 12.77 32.27 -16.32
C ASN A 486 13.81 31.21 -15.94
N PHE A 487 13.45 29.94 -16.03
CA PHE A 487 14.20 28.79 -15.54
C PHE A 487 14.33 27.71 -16.62
N ILE A 488 15.42 26.93 -16.58
CA ILE A 488 15.48 25.61 -17.25
C ILE A 488 14.70 24.57 -16.47
N ASN A 489 14.29 23.48 -17.13
CA ASN A 489 13.70 22.34 -16.46
C ASN A 489 14.70 21.21 -16.26
N TYR A 490 15.32 20.71 -17.33
CA TYR A 490 16.06 19.44 -17.32
C TYR A 490 17.55 19.63 -17.04
N VAL A 491 18.05 18.90 -16.05
CA VAL A 491 19.47 18.85 -15.66
C VAL A 491 19.88 17.38 -15.50
N ASP A 492 21.01 16.97 -16.07
CA ASP A 492 21.48 15.59 -15.99
C ASP A 492 22.15 15.26 -14.64
N GLN A 493 22.54 13.99 -14.45
CA GLN A 493 23.20 13.52 -13.24
C GLN A 493 24.55 14.19 -12.93
N GLU A 494 25.19 14.79 -13.94
CA GLU A 494 26.46 15.52 -13.83
C GLU A 494 26.27 17.04 -13.65
N ASN A 495 25.03 17.49 -13.36
CA ASN A 495 24.67 18.90 -13.22
C ASN A 495 24.82 19.73 -14.51
N ARG A 496 24.69 19.10 -15.69
CA ARG A 496 24.72 19.77 -16.99
C ARG A 496 23.30 20.06 -17.49
N GLU A 497 23.10 21.23 -18.10
CA GLU A 497 21.83 21.58 -18.74
C GLU A 497 21.58 20.65 -19.93
N HIS A 498 20.41 20.01 -19.98
CA HIS A 498 20.01 19.24 -21.16
C HIS A 498 19.51 20.21 -22.24
N ILE A 499 20.41 20.77 -23.02
CA ILE A 499 20.14 21.91 -23.92
C ILE A 499 19.02 21.60 -24.92
N GLU A 500 19.08 20.44 -25.59
CA GLU A 500 18.12 20.04 -26.62
C GLU A 500 16.70 19.93 -26.04
N GLN A 501 16.52 19.11 -25.01
CA GLN A 501 15.22 18.94 -24.35
C GLN A 501 14.65 20.26 -23.81
N ASN A 502 15.47 21.13 -23.20
CA ASN A 502 15.02 22.44 -22.74
C ASN A 502 14.68 23.43 -23.87
N ALA A 503 15.14 23.18 -25.11
CA ALA A 503 14.83 24.01 -26.27
C ALA A 503 13.55 23.55 -26.99
N GLU A 504 13.23 22.26 -26.95
CA GLU A 504 12.11 21.67 -27.70
C GLU A 504 10.77 21.72 -26.95
N VAL A 505 10.78 21.63 -25.62
CA VAL A 505 9.55 21.56 -24.83
C VAL A 505 9.11 22.92 -24.27
N ASN A 506 7.80 23.10 -24.09
CA ASN A 506 7.28 24.27 -23.40
C ASN A 506 7.56 24.19 -21.89
N LEU A 507 8.35 25.13 -21.38
CA LEU A 507 8.79 25.17 -19.98
C LEU A 507 7.90 26.01 -19.06
N GLU A 508 6.79 26.58 -19.55
CA GLU A 508 5.96 27.47 -18.71
C GLU A 508 5.48 26.78 -17.43
N ASP A 509 5.14 25.49 -17.51
CA ASP A 509 4.56 24.72 -16.42
C ASP A 509 5.56 24.44 -15.29
N SER A 510 6.82 24.13 -15.63
CA SER A 510 7.88 23.92 -14.64
C SER A 510 8.31 25.24 -14.00
N ASN A 511 8.41 26.30 -14.80
CA ASN A 511 8.73 27.65 -14.34
C ASN A 511 7.65 28.18 -13.38
N ALA A 512 6.38 27.98 -13.70
CA ALA A 512 5.27 28.39 -12.85
C ALA A 512 5.21 27.61 -11.53
N ARG A 513 5.55 26.31 -11.54
CA ARG A 513 5.72 25.52 -10.31
C ARG A 513 6.88 26.02 -9.45
N ALA A 514 7.99 26.47 -10.05
CA ALA A 514 9.07 27.11 -9.30
C ALA A 514 8.61 28.41 -8.62
N ILE A 515 7.82 29.25 -9.30
CA ILE A 515 7.20 30.44 -8.70
C ILE A 515 6.30 30.04 -7.51
N TRP A 516 5.53 28.96 -7.65
CA TRP A 516 4.74 28.40 -6.56
C TRP A 516 5.59 27.97 -5.36
N ALA A 517 6.65 27.21 -5.60
CA ALA A 517 7.54 26.75 -4.54
C ALA A 517 8.23 27.91 -3.82
N LEU A 518 8.73 28.90 -4.56
CA LEU A 518 9.34 30.10 -3.99
C LEU A 518 8.35 30.93 -3.15
N GLY A 519 7.11 31.12 -3.65
CA GLY A 519 6.04 31.77 -2.88
C GLY A 519 5.67 30.99 -1.61
N THR A 520 5.71 29.65 -1.67
CA THR A 520 5.49 28.78 -0.51
C THR A 520 6.56 28.98 0.56
N VAL A 521 7.85 29.03 0.20
CA VAL A 521 8.94 29.30 1.15
C VAL A 521 8.78 30.66 1.82
N VAL A 522 8.50 31.70 1.04
CA VAL A 522 8.30 33.06 1.56
C VAL A 522 7.10 33.13 2.52
N SER A 523 6.02 32.40 2.22
CA SER A 523 4.83 32.32 3.09
C SER A 523 5.05 31.60 4.42
N ASN A 524 6.21 30.95 4.59
CA ASN A 524 6.62 30.28 5.82
C ASN A 524 7.87 30.95 6.44
N SER A 525 8.12 32.22 6.12
CA SER A 525 9.27 32.98 6.62
C SER A 525 9.26 33.26 8.12
N ASP A 526 8.11 33.12 8.78
CA ASP A 526 7.94 33.20 10.23
C ASP A 526 8.57 32.00 10.97
N ILE A 527 8.74 30.88 10.27
CA ILE A 527 9.16 29.61 10.86
C ILE A 527 10.45 29.04 10.26
N LEU A 528 10.79 29.46 9.04
CA LEU A 528 11.99 29.04 8.34
C LEU A 528 13.18 29.95 8.69
N PRO A 529 14.41 29.43 8.65
CA PRO A 529 15.62 30.24 8.74
C PRO A 529 15.63 31.41 7.74
N GLU A 530 16.03 32.59 8.23
CA GLU A 530 15.98 33.85 7.46
C GLU A 530 16.77 33.78 6.15
N ASN A 531 17.89 33.06 6.11
CA ASN A 531 18.70 32.86 4.91
C ASN A 531 17.94 32.10 3.81
N ILE A 532 17.15 31.09 4.17
CA ILE A 532 16.31 30.32 3.23
C ILE A 532 15.23 31.23 2.64
N SER A 533 14.52 31.97 3.50
CA SER A 533 13.44 32.86 3.06
C SER A 533 13.95 34.03 2.21
N LYS A 534 15.10 34.64 2.56
CA LYS A 534 15.73 35.70 1.75
C LYS A 534 16.16 35.20 0.38
N LYS A 535 16.75 34.00 0.32
CA LYS A 535 17.15 33.36 -0.95
C LYS A 535 15.94 33.12 -1.85
N ALA A 536 14.85 32.56 -1.31
CA ALA A 536 13.62 32.35 -2.06
C ALA A 536 12.98 33.66 -2.52
N ALA A 537 12.89 34.68 -1.65
CA ALA A 537 12.36 35.99 -2.01
C ALA A 537 13.13 36.64 -3.17
N LYS A 538 14.48 36.56 -3.15
CA LYS A 538 15.32 37.08 -4.25
C LYS A 538 15.01 36.36 -5.57
N CYS A 539 15.01 35.03 -5.58
CA CYS A 539 14.70 34.24 -6.77
C CYS A 539 13.28 34.53 -7.28
N PHE A 540 12.31 34.67 -6.37
CA PHE A 540 10.93 34.99 -6.69
C PHE A 540 10.81 36.35 -7.40
N LEU A 541 11.42 37.40 -6.83
CA LEU A 541 11.37 38.74 -7.41
C LEU A 541 11.99 38.80 -8.82
N ASN A 542 13.08 38.06 -9.04
CA ASN A 542 13.69 37.94 -10.37
C ASN A 542 12.75 37.33 -11.42
N SER A 543 11.81 36.46 -11.00
CA SER A 543 10.90 35.76 -11.92
C SER A 543 9.71 36.60 -12.41
N LEU A 544 9.37 37.69 -11.71
CA LEU A 544 8.11 38.42 -11.92
C LEU A 544 7.94 38.96 -13.35
N LYS A 545 9.02 39.48 -13.93
CA LYS A 545 8.98 40.03 -15.30
C LYS A 545 8.65 38.96 -16.34
N TRP A 546 9.13 37.73 -16.14
CA TRP A 546 8.78 36.61 -17.00
C TRP A 546 7.34 36.13 -16.72
N ALA A 547 6.96 36.03 -15.44
CA ALA A 547 5.65 35.55 -15.00
C ALA A 547 4.47 36.32 -15.62
N GLU A 548 4.64 37.62 -15.90
CA GLU A 548 3.66 38.45 -16.60
C GLU A 548 3.20 37.93 -17.96
N ASN A 549 4.05 37.14 -18.62
CA ASN A 549 3.89 36.76 -20.03
C ASN A 549 3.45 35.32 -20.22
N ILE A 550 3.17 34.59 -19.14
CA ILE A 550 2.65 33.21 -19.16
C ILE A 550 1.34 33.17 -19.96
N GLN A 551 1.17 32.14 -20.79
CA GLN A 551 -0.01 31.94 -21.64
C GLN A 551 -0.79 30.67 -21.30
N SER A 552 -0.10 29.58 -20.93
CA SER A 552 -0.73 28.30 -20.64
C SER A 552 -1.67 28.40 -19.44
N PRO A 553 -2.91 27.88 -19.53
CA PRO A 553 -3.87 27.89 -18.42
C PRO A 553 -3.33 27.27 -17.13
N ARG A 554 -2.68 26.10 -17.20
CA ARG A 554 -2.12 25.43 -16.00
C ARG A 554 -0.99 26.25 -15.41
N SER A 555 -0.09 26.77 -16.25
CA SER A 555 1.00 27.62 -15.82
C SER A 555 0.49 28.91 -15.15
N ILE A 556 -0.58 29.52 -15.66
CA ILE A 556 -1.26 30.64 -15.00
C ILE A 556 -1.72 30.23 -13.60
N GLY A 557 -2.32 29.04 -13.47
CA GLY A 557 -2.79 28.54 -12.18
C GLY A 557 -1.65 28.32 -11.18
N PHE A 558 -0.59 27.61 -11.57
CA PHE A 558 0.57 27.39 -10.70
C PHE A 558 1.22 28.71 -10.28
N ALA A 559 1.47 29.62 -11.22
CA ALA A 559 2.08 30.91 -10.92
C ALA A 559 1.19 31.76 -10.01
N THR A 560 -0.12 31.81 -10.26
CA THR A 560 -1.09 32.56 -9.43
C THR A 560 -1.06 32.08 -7.98
N LYS A 561 -0.98 30.77 -7.75
CA LYS A 561 -0.86 30.20 -6.40
C LYS A 561 0.40 30.68 -5.69
N GLY A 562 1.56 30.67 -6.36
CA GLY A 562 2.80 31.22 -5.82
C GLY A 562 2.74 32.71 -5.54
N LEU A 563 2.22 33.47 -6.50
CA LEU A 563 2.04 34.93 -6.40
C LEU A 563 1.12 35.29 -5.22
N TYR A 564 0.03 34.56 -5.03
CA TYR A 564 -0.90 34.73 -3.92
C TYR A 564 -0.21 34.47 -2.58
N LEU A 565 0.49 33.34 -2.44
CA LEU A 565 1.21 32.98 -1.21
C LEU A 565 2.27 34.03 -0.84
N TYR A 566 3.03 34.51 -1.83
CA TYR A 566 3.98 35.61 -1.64
C TYR A 566 3.27 36.89 -1.20
N HIS A 567 2.24 37.33 -1.94
CA HIS A 567 1.54 38.59 -1.65
C HIS A 567 0.91 38.59 -0.25
N ASN A 568 0.35 37.45 0.18
CA ASN A 568 -0.26 37.32 1.50
C ASN A 568 0.77 37.44 2.64
N ALA A 569 2.01 37.00 2.40
CA ALA A 569 3.10 37.12 3.37
C ALA A 569 3.79 38.50 3.31
N VAL A 570 3.96 39.03 2.10
CA VAL A 570 4.61 40.32 1.82
C VAL A 570 3.75 41.09 0.81
N PRO A 571 2.82 41.94 1.28
CA PRO A 571 1.93 42.70 0.40
C PRO A 571 2.70 43.48 -0.67
N ASN A 572 2.38 43.19 -1.92
CA ASN A 572 3.05 43.77 -3.09
C ASN A 572 2.05 44.03 -4.21
N LEU A 573 1.83 45.30 -4.54
CA LEU A 573 0.85 45.73 -5.55
C LEU A 573 1.21 45.28 -6.97
N TYR A 574 2.50 45.18 -7.28
CA TYR A 574 2.94 44.67 -8.58
C TYR A 574 2.60 43.19 -8.72
N VAL A 575 2.83 42.39 -7.67
CA VAL A 575 2.40 40.97 -7.64
C VAL A 575 0.88 40.84 -7.79
N ALA A 576 0.09 41.67 -7.11
CA ALA A 576 -1.37 41.69 -7.25
C ALA A 576 -1.82 42.05 -8.68
N ALA A 577 -1.11 42.97 -9.34
CA ALA A 577 -1.37 43.33 -10.73
C ALA A 577 -1.08 42.16 -11.69
N ILE A 578 -0.01 41.39 -11.45
CA ILE A 578 0.31 40.17 -12.23
C ILE A 578 -0.80 39.12 -12.05
N ILE A 579 -1.23 38.85 -10.80
CA ILE A 579 -2.34 37.92 -10.52
C ILE A 579 -3.58 38.31 -11.32
N ASN A 580 -3.98 39.58 -11.28
CA ASN A 580 -5.13 40.07 -12.01
C ASN A 580 -4.95 39.95 -13.55
N LYS A 581 -3.76 40.27 -14.07
CA LYS A 581 -3.45 40.16 -15.51
C LYS A 581 -3.54 38.73 -16.01
N LEU A 582 -2.96 37.77 -15.28
CA LEU A 582 -2.97 36.35 -15.67
C LEU A 582 -4.38 35.76 -15.60
N ASN A 583 -5.12 36.04 -14.52
CA ASN A 583 -6.48 35.50 -14.36
C ASN A 583 -7.52 36.20 -15.23
N ALA A 584 -7.24 37.40 -15.76
CA ALA A 584 -8.03 37.97 -16.85
C ALA A 584 -7.90 37.16 -18.14
N LYS A 585 -6.72 36.61 -18.46
CA LYS A 585 -6.55 35.68 -19.60
C LYS A 585 -7.29 34.37 -19.36
N LEU A 586 -7.17 33.83 -18.15
CA LEU A 586 -7.86 32.59 -17.79
C LEU A 586 -9.39 32.76 -17.83
N LEU A 587 -9.89 33.92 -17.39
CA LEU A 587 -11.30 34.29 -17.55
C LEU A 587 -11.71 34.36 -19.02
N ALA A 588 -10.92 34.99 -19.89
CA ALA A 588 -11.21 35.05 -21.32
C ALA A 588 -11.31 33.63 -21.93
N ASN A 589 -10.38 32.74 -21.60
CA ASN A 589 -10.45 31.34 -22.04
C ASN A 589 -11.74 30.66 -21.58
N TYR A 590 -12.16 30.87 -20.33
CA TYR A 590 -13.44 30.38 -19.82
C TYR A 590 -14.62 30.94 -20.61
N GLU A 591 -14.66 32.25 -20.84
CA GLU A 591 -15.74 32.91 -21.58
C GLU A 591 -15.82 32.43 -23.04
N ASP A 592 -14.68 32.11 -23.66
CA ASP A 592 -14.61 31.62 -25.04
C ASP A 592 -15.06 30.16 -25.20
N THR A 593 -14.86 29.31 -24.20
CA THR A 593 -15.13 27.86 -24.30
C THR A 593 -16.33 27.38 -23.52
N ALA A 594 -16.75 28.12 -22.49
CA ALA A 594 -17.82 27.69 -21.61
C ALA A 594 -19.18 27.67 -22.31
N THR A 595 -19.90 26.56 -22.14
CA THR A 595 -21.29 26.40 -22.59
C THR A 595 -22.11 25.82 -21.44
N GLU A 596 -23.43 25.73 -21.59
CA GLU A 596 -24.34 25.18 -20.57
C GLU A 596 -23.83 23.85 -19.98
N ASP A 597 -23.47 22.90 -20.85
CA ASP A 597 -22.97 21.56 -20.46
C ASP A 597 -21.44 21.46 -20.26
N TRP A 598 -20.72 22.58 -20.39
CA TRP A 598 -19.25 22.58 -20.37
C TRP A 598 -18.72 23.87 -19.75
N GLN A 599 -18.75 23.95 -18.42
CA GLN A 599 -18.31 25.12 -17.65
C GLN A 599 -16.80 25.04 -17.39
N TRP A 600 -15.99 25.11 -18.46
CA TRP A 600 -14.54 24.90 -18.37
C TRP A 600 -13.75 25.88 -19.26
N PHE A 601 -12.46 26.01 -18.95
CA PHE A 601 -11.50 26.96 -19.57
C PHE A 601 -11.01 26.54 -20.96
N GLU A 602 -11.21 25.29 -21.35
CA GLU A 602 -10.72 24.71 -22.59
C GLU A 602 -11.71 23.66 -23.10
N ASN A 603 -11.57 23.21 -24.35
CA ASN A 603 -12.38 22.12 -24.92
C ASN A 603 -11.97 20.71 -24.45
N TYR A 604 -11.17 20.61 -23.39
CA TYR A 604 -10.72 19.34 -22.80
C TYR A 604 -10.35 19.48 -21.32
N LEU A 605 -10.36 18.36 -20.60
CA LEU A 605 -9.77 18.17 -19.28
C LEU A 605 -8.54 17.26 -19.42
N THR A 606 -7.40 17.67 -18.87
CA THR A 606 -6.14 16.93 -18.94
C THR A 606 -5.63 16.56 -17.55
N TYR A 607 -4.42 16.99 -17.19
CA TYR A 607 -3.79 16.79 -15.90
C TYR A 607 -3.92 18.06 -15.05
N GLY A 608 -3.84 17.85 -13.74
CA GLY A 608 -3.75 18.90 -12.74
C GLY A 608 -4.92 19.88 -12.77
N ASN A 609 -6.09 19.46 -13.26
CA ASN A 609 -7.21 20.33 -13.59
C ASN A 609 -7.66 21.19 -12.40
N GLY A 610 -7.52 20.69 -11.17
CA GLY A 610 -7.88 21.42 -9.95
C GLY A 610 -7.20 22.79 -9.81
N ILE A 611 -6.03 23.01 -10.43
CA ILE A 611 -5.30 24.28 -10.29
C ILE A 611 -6.03 25.46 -10.94
N LEU A 612 -6.87 25.24 -11.96
CA LEU A 612 -7.57 26.31 -12.68
C LEU A 612 -8.67 26.99 -11.82
N PRO A 613 -9.64 26.26 -11.23
CA PRO A 613 -10.57 26.85 -10.27
C PRO A 613 -9.85 27.43 -9.04
N GLU A 614 -8.77 26.80 -8.57
CA GLU A 614 -7.97 27.31 -7.45
C GLU A 614 -7.35 28.67 -7.78
N SER A 615 -6.85 28.86 -9.01
CA SER A 615 -6.32 30.13 -9.51
C SER A 615 -7.35 31.25 -9.44
N MET A 616 -8.57 30.98 -9.92
CA MET A 616 -9.67 31.95 -9.92
C MET A 616 -10.11 32.31 -8.50
N LEU A 617 -10.07 31.34 -7.57
CA LEU A 617 -10.30 31.58 -6.14
C LEU A 617 -9.25 32.55 -5.57
N TYR A 618 -7.96 32.29 -5.80
CA TYR A 618 -6.90 33.19 -5.31
C TYR A 618 -6.96 34.57 -5.95
N ALA A 619 -7.28 34.67 -7.23
CA ALA A 619 -7.51 35.96 -7.89
C ALA A 619 -8.66 36.73 -7.24
N TYR A 620 -9.77 36.06 -6.94
CA TYR A 620 -10.88 36.66 -6.19
C TYR A 620 -10.44 37.17 -4.82
N LEU A 621 -9.68 36.38 -4.04
CA LEU A 621 -9.23 36.77 -2.70
C LEU A 621 -8.35 38.03 -2.70
N ILE A 622 -7.66 38.32 -3.81
CA ILE A 622 -6.83 39.52 -3.95
C ILE A 622 -7.61 40.71 -4.53
N THR A 623 -8.40 40.49 -5.58
CA THR A 623 -9.02 41.59 -6.33
C THR A 623 -10.44 41.89 -5.88
N ASN A 624 -11.06 41.01 -5.08
CA ASN A 624 -12.46 41.03 -4.67
C ASN A 624 -13.46 41.14 -5.85
N LYS A 625 -13.07 40.63 -7.04
CA LYS A 625 -13.91 40.70 -8.25
C LYS A 625 -14.95 39.58 -8.24
N PRO A 626 -16.27 39.88 -8.28
CA PRO A 626 -17.31 38.84 -8.23
C PRO A 626 -17.24 37.82 -9.37
N VAL A 627 -16.81 38.25 -10.57
CA VAL A 627 -16.66 37.34 -11.72
C VAL A 627 -15.63 36.24 -11.47
N TYR A 628 -14.53 36.52 -10.78
CA TYR A 628 -13.53 35.50 -10.45
C TYR A 628 -14.07 34.49 -9.45
N LYS A 629 -14.84 34.94 -8.45
CA LYS A 629 -15.52 34.03 -7.51
C LYS A 629 -16.51 33.12 -8.23
N LYS A 630 -17.31 33.68 -9.13
CA LYS A 630 -18.30 32.91 -9.91
C LYS A 630 -17.61 31.81 -10.71
N VAL A 631 -16.61 32.17 -11.53
CA VAL A 631 -15.89 31.19 -12.36
C VAL A 631 -15.14 30.16 -11.51
N ALA A 632 -14.58 30.54 -10.36
CA ALA A 632 -13.95 29.59 -9.44
C ALA A 632 -14.93 28.51 -8.96
N LEU A 633 -16.15 28.90 -8.57
CA LEU A 633 -17.19 27.98 -8.12
C LEU A 633 -17.73 27.13 -9.28
N ASP A 634 -18.14 27.77 -10.38
CA ASP A 634 -18.75 27.08 -11.53
C ASP A 634 -17.80 26.02 -12.13
N SER A 635 -16.52 26.37 -12.30
CA SER A 635 -15.53 25.45 -12.85
C SER A 635 -15.13 24.34 -11.87
N LEU A 636 -15.11 24.60 -10.55
CA LEU A 636 -14.92 23.54 -9.57
C LEU A 636 -16.09 22.56 -9.58
N ASP A 637 -17.32 23.06 -9.53
CA ASP A 637 -18.53 22.22 -9.54
C ASP A 637 -18.58 21.35 -10.81
N PHE A 638 -18.22 21.93 -11.96
CA PHE A 638 -18.04 21.18 -13.20
C PHE A 638 -17.00 20.08 -13.08
N LEU A 639 -15.78 20.38 -12.63
CA LEU A 639 -14.72 19.38 -12.46
C LEU A 639 -15.16 18.26 -11.51
N LEU A 640 -15.81 18.60 -10.39
CA LEU A 640 -16.31 17.63 -9.42
C LEU A 640 -17.42 16.76 -10.00
N SER A 641 -18.24 17.27 -10.91
CA SER A 641 -19.26 16.47 -11.62
C SER A 641 -18.63 15.40 -12.53
N LYS A 642 -17.40 15.62 -13.02
CA LYS A 642 -16.69 14.67 -13.89
C LYS A 642 -15.80 13.69 -13.11
N THR A 643 -15.30 14.11 -11.94
CA THR A 643 -14.34 13.33 -11.14
C THR A 643 -14.98 12.61 -9.95
N PHE A 644 -16.22 12.92 -9.59
CA PHE A 644 -16.97 12.21 -8.55
C PHE A 644 -18.22 11.55 -9.12
N VAL A 645 -18.09 10.28 -9.51
CA VAL A 645 -19.15 9.46 -10.12
C VAL A 645 -19.53 8.33 -9.15
N ASP A 646 -20.84 8.10 -8.96
CA ASP A 646 -21.39 7.05 -8.08
C ASP A 646 -20.80 7.02 -6.64
N GLY A 647 -20.49 8.20 -6.11
CA GLY A 647 -19.92 8.35 -4.76
C GLY A 647 -18.45 7.94 -4.63
N ASN A 648 -17.76 7.73 -5.75
CA ASN A 648 -16.34 7.41 -5.83
C ASN A 648 -15.58 8.55 -6.53
N PHE A 649 -14.27 8.62 -6.29
CA PHE A 649 -13.39 9.51 -7.05
C PHE A 649 -12.81 8.74 -8.24
N LYS A 650 -12.77 9.39 -9.40
CA LYS A 650 -12.14 8.88 -10.62
C LYS A 650 -11.33 10.02 -11.25
N ALA A 651 -10.03 9.81 -11.41
CA ALA A 651 -9.18 10.78 -12.10
C ALA A 651 -9.52 10.82 -13.59
N ILE A 652 -9.20 11.95 -14.23
CA ILE A 652 -9.31 12.05 -15.69
C ILE A 652 -8.20 11.20 -16.30
N SER A 653 -8.57 10.35 -17.26
CA SER A 653 -7.62 9.46 -17.93
C SER A 653 -6.55 10.23 -18.68
N ASN A 654 -5.28 9.84 -18.50
CA ASN A 654 -4.13 10.35 -19.23
C ASN A 654 -3.91 9.70 -20.61
N GLN A 655 -4.72 8.70 -20.98
CA GLN A 655 -4.55 7.97 -22.25
C GLN A 655 -5.05 8.79 -23.45
N SER A 656 -6.17 9.51 -23.29
CA SER A 656 -6.71 10.37 -24.35
C SER A 656 -7.16 11.74 -23.87
N TRP A 657 -7.12 12.00 -22.57
CA TRP A 657 -7.80 13.14 -21.95
C TRP A 657 -9.32 13.13 -22.20
N TYR A 658 -10.05 14.02 -21.52
CA TYR A 658 -11.51 14.12 -21.71
C TYR A 658 -11.85 15.35 -22.55
N HIS A 659 -12.21 15.14 -23.81
CA HIS A 659 -12.60 16.18 -24.75
C HIS A 659 -14.10 16.51 -24.68
N LYS A 660 -14.43 17.78 -24.92
CA LYS A 660 -15.81 18.26 -25.00
C LYS A 660 -16.59 17.49 -26.06
N GLY A 661 -17.70 16.87 -25.65
CA GLY A 661 -18.58 16.09 -26.53
C GLY A 661 -18.10 14.67 -26.83
N SER A 662 -17.00 14.20 -26.21
CA SER A 662 -16.58 12.79 -26.30
C SER A 662 -17.05 11.98 -25.09
N GLU A 663 -16.99 10.65 -25.21
CA GLU A 663 -17.01 9.78 -24.05
C GLU A 663 -15.61 9.78 -23.38
N PRO A 664 -15.51 9.84 -22.05
CA PRO A 664 -14.22 9.78 -21.36
C PRO A 664 -13.65 8.35 -21.39
N GLN A 665 -12.33 8.24 -21.53
CA GLN A 665 -11.65 6.95 -21.33
C GLN A 665 -11.73 6.51 -19.87
N GLU A 666 -11.82 5.20 -19.67
CA GLU A 666 -12.11 4.64 -18.36
C GLU A 666 -10.89 4.46 -17.45
N TYR A 667 -9.67 4.35 -18.00
CA TYR A 667 -8.46 3.91 -17.27
C TYR A 667 -7.26 4.81 -17.60
N GLY A 668 -6.17 4.70 -16.82
CA GLY A 668 -5.00 5.57 -16.93
C GLY A 668 -5.09 6.74 -15.96
N GLU A 669 -5.25 6.43 -14.67
CA GLU A 669 -5.38 7.42 -13.61
C GLU A 669 -4.02 7.71 -12.96
N GLN A 670 -3.71 8.98 -12.68
CA GLN A 670 -2.42 9.39 -12.09
C GLN A 670 -2.57 10.09 -10.73
N PRO A 671 -1.61 9.91 -9.79
CA PRO A 671 -1.62 10.56 -8.47
C PRO A 671 -1.72 12.09 -8.48
N ILE A 672 -1.24 12.74 -9.54
CA ILE A 672 -1.24 14.21 -9.66
C ILE A 672 -2.66 14.78 -9.63
N ASP A 673 -3.60 14.17 -10.33
CA ASP A 673 -4.99 14.65 -10.39
C ASP A 673 -5.72 14.45 -9.07
N VAL A 674 -5.46 13.32 -8.39
CA VAL A 674 -5.97 13.06 -7.04
C VAL A 674 -5.47 14.13 -6.08
N THR A 675 -4.17 14.41 -6.11
CA THR A 675 -3.51 15.34 -5.18
C THR A 675 -3.95 16.78 -5.41
N TYR A 676 -3.98 17.24 -6.67
CA TYR A 676 -4.42 18.60 -6.98
C TYR A 676 -5.91 18.80 -6.72
N THR A 677 -6.74 17.77 -6.91
CA THR A 677 -8.15 17.83 -6.48
C THR A 677 -8.25 18.03 -4.96
N ILE A 678 -7.48 17.28 -4.16
CA ILE A 678 -7.45 17.42 -2.70
C ILE A 678 -6.96 18.83 -2.31
N GLN A 679 -5.91 19.35 -2.96
CA GLN A 679 -5.39 20.69 -2.70
C GLN A 679 -6.43 21.78 -2.98
N THR A 680 -7.09 21.72 -4.13
CA THR A 680 -8.13 22.66 -4.52
C THR A 680 -9.30 22.60 -3.55
N LEU A 681 -9.81 21.41 -3.23
CA LEU A 681 -10.88 21.24 -2.25
C LEU A 681 -10.48 21.80 -0.87
N ASN A 682 -9.22 21.62 -0.45
CA ASN A 682 -8.72 22.22 0.79
C ASN A 682 -8.70 23.76 0.73
N ALA A 683 -8.29 24.37 -0.38
CA ALA A 683 -8.30 25.82 -0.56
C ALA A 683 -9.73 26.39 -0.50
N PHE A 684 -10.68 25.75 -1.18
CA PHE A 684 -12.09 26.12 -1.15
C PHE A 684 -12.71 25.90 0.23
N TYR A 685 -12.36 24.80 0.91
CA TYR A 685 -12.80 24.55 2.29
C TYR A 685 -12.32 25.63 3.26
N ASN A 686 -11.04 26.02 3.18
CA ASN A 686 -10.49 27.07 4.04
C ASN A 686 -11.09 28.46 3.75
N THR A 687 -11.70 28.66 2.58
CA THR A 687 -12.31 29.95 2.19
C THR A 687 -13.80 30.01 2.49
N PHE A 688 -14.53 28.92 2.24
CA PHE A 688 -16.00 28.89 2.29
C PHE A 688 -16.57 27.96 3.37
N GLU A 689 -15.73 27.19 4.06
CA GLU A 689 -16.09 26.27 5.16
C GLU A 689 -17.20 25.26 4.83
N THR A 690 -17.40 24.96 3.53
CA THR A 690 -18.46 24.06 3.08
C THR A 690 -18.12 22.59 3.41
N PRO A 691 -18.92 21.88 4.25
CA PRO A 691 -18.57 20.54 4.73
C PRO A 691 -18.37 19.48 3.64
N GLU A 692 -19.07 19.61 2.51
CA GLU A 692 -18.96 18.68 1.38
C GLU A 692 -17.55 18.64 0.76
N TYR A 693 -16.79 19.75 0.78
CA TYR A 693 -15.41 19.74 0.28
C TYR A 693 -14.53 18.84 1.13
N ARG A 694 -14.70 18.85 2.46
CA ARG A 694 -13.99 17.94 3.37
C ARG A 694 -14.35 16.48 3.10
N LYS A 695 -15.63 16.18 2.87
CA LYS A 695 -16.08 14.82 2.53
C LYS A 695 -15.46 14.35 1.21
N LYS A 696 -15.46 15.21 0.19
CA LYS A 696 -14.84 14.92 -1.12
C LYS A 696 -13.33 14.72 -1.02
N MET A 697 -12.61 15.48 -0.18
CA MET A 697 -11.18 15.22 0.10
C MET A 697 -10.95 13.82 0.66
N LYS A 698 -11.77 13.37 1.62
CA LYS A 698 -11.68 12.01 2.16
C LYS A 698 -11.92 10.95 1.08
N ILE A 699 -12.92 11.16 0.22
CA ILE A 699 -13.23 10.23 -0.89
C ILE A 699 -12.07 10.18 -1.89
N ALA A 700 -11.53 11.32 -2.29
CA ALA A 700 -10.38 11.38 -3.20
C ALA A 700 -9.14 10.72 -2.57
N PHE A 701 -8.84 10.96 -1.29
CA PHE A 701 -7.70 10.32 -0.64
C PHE A 701 -7.85 8.80 -0.53
N ASN A 702 -9.07 8.29 -0.35
CA ASN A 702 -9.31 6.85 -0.32
C ASN A 702 -8.93 6.16 -1.63
N TRP A 703 -8.80 6.87 -2.76
CA TRP A 703 -8.23 6.33 -3.99
C TRP A 703 -6.82 5.77 -3.76
N PHE A 704 -5.98 6.46 -2.97
CA PHE A 704 -4.66 5.96 -2.59
C PHE A 704 -4.72 4.72 -1.70
N LEU A 705 -5.79 4.60 -0.91
CA LEU A 705 -5.98 3.51 0.04
C LEU A 705 -6.71 2.31 -0.58
N GLY A 706 -6.92 2.31 -1.90
CA GLY A 706 -7.51 1.21 -2.64
C GLY A 706 -9.00 1.33 -2.92
N LYS A 707 -9.61 2.50 -2.72
CA LYS A 707 -10.96 2.80 -3.24
C LYS A 707 -10.87 3.28 -4.69
N ASN A 708 -10.42 2.39 -5.58
CA ASN A 708 -10.25 2.58 -7.02
C ASN A 708 -10.69 1.32 -7.78
N HIS A 709 -10.65 1.31 -9.12
CA HIS A 709 -11.25 0.22 -9.90
C HIS A 709 -10.56 -1.14 -9.75
N LEU A 710 -9.28 -1.17 -9.36
CA LEU A 710 -8.57 -2.42 -9.07
C LEU A 710 -8.74 -2.90 -7.63
N ASN A 711 -9.31 -2.07 -6.75
CA ASN A 711 -9.29 -2.29 -5.30
C ASN A 711 -7.87 -2.49 -4.73
N GLN A 712 -6.89 -1.72 -5.22
CA GLN A 712 -5.48 -1.84 -4.82
C GLN A 712 -4.90 -0.53 -4.30
N ILE A 713 -4.07 -0.60 -3.26
CA ILE A 713 -3.39 0.60 -2.75
C ILE A 713 -2.48 1.24 -3.83
N MET A 714 -2.43 2.57 -3.87
CA MET A 714 -1.60 3.35 -4.82
C MET A 714 -0.36 3.96 -4.16
N TYR A 715 0.10 3.36 -3.07
CA TYR A 715 1.35 3.70 -2.39
C TYR A 715 1.99 2.45 -1.81
N ASN A 716 3.30 2.52 -1.56
CA ASN A 716 4.06 1.49 -0.90
C ASN A 716 4.20 1.82 0.60
N PRO A 717 3.56 1.07 1.52
CA PRO A 717 3.61 1.36 2.95
C PRO A 717 4.99 1.10 3.58
N VAL A 718 5.86 0.33 2.92
CA VAL A 718 7.20 0.00 3.40
C VAL A 718 8.22 1.07 3.02
N SER A 719 8.15 1.65 1.83
CA SER A 719 9.06 2.72 1.40
C SER A 719 8.52 4.13 1.66
N GLY A 720 7.18 4.30 1.66
CA GLY A 720 6.51 5.60 1.60
C GLY A 720 6.43 6.20 0.19
N GLY A 721 6.81 5.46 -0.86
CA GLY A 721 6.70 5.89 -2.26
C GLY A 721 5.27 5.78 -2.80
N GLY A 722 4.89 6.70 -3.69
CA GLY A 722 3.61 6.64 -4.41
C GLY A 722 3.76 5.84 -5.70
N TYR A 723 2.76 5.07 -6.11
CA TYR A 723 2.80 4.36 -7.39
C TYR A 723 2.40 5.29 -8.56
N ASP A 724 3.10 5.20 -9.68
CA ASP A 724 3.04 6.16 -10.79
C ASP A 724 1.67 6.26 -11.49
N GLY A 725 0.90 5.17 -11.53
CA GLY A 725 -0.36 5.16 -12.26
C GLY A 725 -1.20 3.91 -12.06
N LEU A 726 -2.49 4.04 -12.32
CA LEU A 726 -3.48 2.97 -12.23
C LEU A 726 -4.05 2.68 -13.62
N GLU A 727 -3.62 1.57 -14.20
CA GLU A 727 -4.02 1.11 -15.52
C GLU A 727 -5.25 0.20 -15.45
N LYS A 728 -5.73 -0.26 -16.60
CA LYS A 728 -6.93 -1.11 -16.69
C LYS A 728 -6.87 -2.36 -15.80
N ASN A 729 -5.74 -3.07 -15.82
CA ASN A 729 -5.57 -4.37 -15.15
C ASN A 729 -4.43 -4.40 -14.14
N ASN A 730 -3.64 -3.33 -14.01
CA ASN A 730 -2.43 -3.32 -13.20
C ASN A 730 -2.13 -1.94 -12.62
N VAL A 731 -1.39 -1.94 -11.52
CA VAL A 731 -0.74 -0.74 -10.97
C VAL A 731 0.63 -0.60 -11.62
N ASN A 732 1.01 0.62 -12.03
CA ASN A 732 2.38 0.94 -12.40
C ASN A 732 3.20 1.13 -11.12
N LEU A 733 4.10 0.18 -10.83
CA LEU A 733 4.82 0.09 -9.57
C LEU A 733 6.02 1.02 -9.43
N ASN A 734 6.35 1.77 -10.49
CA ASN A 734 7.36 2.82 -10.39
C ASN A 734 6.94 3.83 -9.32
N GLN A 735 7.93 4.29 -8.55
CA GLN A 735 7.79 5.25 -7.47
C GLN A 735 8.64 6.50 -7.78
N GLY A 736 8.35 7.16 -8.91
CA GLY A 736 9.04 8.38 -9.32
C GLY A 736 8.83 9.56 -8.35
N ALA A 737 9.51 10.68 -8.62
CA ALA A 737 9.39 11.89 -7.82
C ALA A 737 7.96 12.43 -7.82
N GLU A 738 7.34 12.58 -8.99
CA GLU A 738 5.99 13.16 -9.08
C GLU A 738 4.97 12.38 -8.23
N SER A 739 4.86 11.07 -8.44
CA SER A 739 3.89 10.20 -7.75
C SER A 739 4.13 10.14 -6.25
N THR A 740 5.39 10.03 -5.83
CA THR A 740 5.79 10.02 -4.42
C THR A 740 5.48 11.35 -3.73
N VAL A 741 5.85 12.48 -4.35
CA VAL A 741 5.58 13.80 -3.79
C VAL A 741 4.08 14.09 -3.76
N CYS A 742 3.34 13.65 -4.78
CA CYS A 742 1.88 13.77 -4.83
C CYS A 742 1.22 13.03 -3.65
N TYR A 743 1.56 11.76 -3.45
CA TYR A 743 1.08 10.99 -2.31
C TYR A 743 1.41 11.66 -0.96
N LEU A 744 2.67 12.06 -0.75
CA LEU A 744 3.11 12.73 0.47
C LEU A 744 2.32 14.02 0.71
N THR A 745 2.15 14.84 -0.34
CA THR A 745 1.43 16.12 -0.25
C THR A 745 -0.04 15.91 0.11
N ALA A 746 -0.71 14.97 -0.55
CA ALA A 746 -2.08 14.60 -0.22
C ALA A 746 -2.18 14.11 1.24
N ARG A 747 -1.23 13.25 1.67
CA ARG A 747 -1.19 12.73 3.04
C ARG A 747 -0.98 13.83 4.08
N LEU A 748 -0.09 14.80 3.83
CA LEU A 748 0.14 15.95 4.72
C LEU A 748 -1.11 16.81 4.88
N ILE A 749 -1.87 17.02 3.81
CA ILE A 749 -3.14 17.76 3.87
C ILE A 749 -4.15 17.00 4.73
N MET A 750 -4.23 15.67 4.55
CA MET A 750 -5.17 14.83 5.29
C MET A 750 -4.85 14.69 6.78
N GLU A 751 -3.62 14.97 7.22
CA GLU A 751 -3.22 14.91 8.63
C GLU A 751 -4.09 15.83 9.50
N LYS A 752 -4.41 17.03 8.99
CA LYS A 752 -5.27 18.00 9.70
C LYS A 752 -6.64 17.43 10.05
N PHE A 753 -7.12 16.47 9.28
CA PHE A 753 -8.42 15.84 9.47
C PHE A 753 -8.33 14.50 10.22
N ALA A 754 -7.13 13.98 10.48
CA ALA A 754 -6.91 12.72 11.18
C ALA A 754 -7.22 12.82 12.69
N HIS A 755 -7.06 14.00 13.29
CA HIS A 755 -7.22 14.23 14.73
C HIS A 755 -8.64 14.65 15.15
N ASP A 756 -9.41 15.22 14.22
CA ASP A 756 -10.79 15.67 14.44
C ASP A 756 -11.78 14.55 14.81
N GLU A 757 -11.43 13.28 14.55
CA GLU A 757 -12.28 12.14 14.91
C GLU A 757 -12.14 11.72 16.39
N SER A 758 -11.26 12.37 17.15
CA SER A 758 -11.07 12.15 18.58
C SER A 758 -11.59 13.32 19.43
N LYS A 759 -12.91 13.56 19.41
CA LYS A 759 -13.52 14.45 20.41
C LYS A 759 -13.35 13.85 21.81
N VAL A 760 -12.39 14.37 22.57
CA VAL A 760 -12.33 14.21 24.02
C VAL A 760 -13.59 14.87 24.59
N ILE A 761 -14.51 14.08 25.14
CA ILE A 761 -15.67 14.60 25.86
C ILE A 761 -15.14 15.07 27.23
N PRO A 762 -15.19 16.38 27.55
CA PRO A 762 -14.93 16.82 28.91
C PRO A 762 -16.09 16.32 29.77
N LEU A 763 -15.80 15.51 30.79
CA LEU A 763 -16.81 15.19 31.81
C LEU A 763 -17.19 16.49 32.51
N ASN A 764 -18.47 16.88 32.40
CA ASN A 764 -19.04 17.92 33.23
C ASN A 764 -18.79 17.55 34.69
N LYS A 765 -18.07 18.42 35.42
CA LYS A 765 -17.89 18.30 36.87
C LYS A 765 -19.27 18.16 37.51
N LEU A 766 -19.47 17.04 38.22
CA LEU A 766 -20.60 16.82 39.11
C LEU A 766 -20.79 18.05 40.01
N ARG A 767 -21.96 18.69 39.93
CA ARG A 767 -22.42 19.66 40.92
C ARG A 767 -22.61 18.92 42.24
N THR A 768 -21.60 18.95 43.10
CA THR A 768 -21.77 18.63 44.53
C THR A 768 -22.42 19.84 45.20
N GLY A 769 -23.73 19.77 45.35
CA GLY A 769 -24.53 20.72 46.12
C GLY A 769 -25.61 19.97 46.88
N VAL A 770 -25.22 19.17 47.87
CA VAL A 770 -26.13 18.69 48.91
C VAL A 770 -25.75 19.42 50.18
N ALA A 771 -26.58 20.39 50.55
CA ALA A 771 -26.57 21.01 51.86
C ALA A 771 -27.09 19.99 52.88
N ILE A 772 -26.33 19.77 53.95
CA ILE A 772 -26.83 19.19 55.20
C ILE A 772 -26.58 20.26 56.27
N ASN A 773 -27.67 20.84 56.76
CA ASN A 773 -27.68 21.57 58.03
C ASN A 773 -28.03 20.55 59.13
N SER A 774 -27.28 20.67 60.24
CA SER A 774 -27.36 19.94 61.54
C SER A 774 -27.15 18.44 61.52
#